data_AF-A0A9D7TN16-F1
#
_entry.id   AF-A0A9D7TN16-F1
#
_cell.length_a   1.000
_cell.length_b   1.000
_cell.length_c   1.000
_cell.angle_alpha   90.00
_cell.angle_beta   90.00
_cell.angle_gamma   90.00
#
_symmetry.space_group_name_H-M   'P 1'
#
loop_
_entity.id
_entity.type
_entity.pdbx_description
1 polymer ?
#
loop_
_entity_poly.entity_id
_entity_poly.type
_entity_poly.pdbx_seq_one_letter_code
_entity_poly.pdbx_strand_id
1 'polypeptide(L)'
;MKKYFFVLYFGIIAILGNTQTYKLNIVNGYGSGDYQQGDTVHIWAEESDQAQAFQSWSGEVQYIENKRNWHTLVIMPGKNLAISAQFGNLPQNIFSDLQYIPAFNGIKVEVGLAFPQNYKAVVWLFNGKNSKGKNWNTEIEKKQWVNELLLNNYAVITMDSYEVTIQNDEDGSGELGFYYTPDTLTNKDLINVKLIKNALENEKIIHPNDTHIACGFSSGGGFSEILASAYKWPLSISYSGGGLEYVAKVSKTPHFQCNAINDIDDDGLRNIKGYANYLNYVNNGTCARWILQDVQPLFPERFHRVGGVSIERSKIIFQGLKVAGALDSKNYLTIAPWLIKNDYSQNPTKYIPVFGNLGPLQIDDIFHQLDICTAMHAFRSDYDGDMLDFMEHLCNENAFRLTVNNGYGDGVYPAGDTVHVWAGEQPGNKIFVAWQGDTEYLKNDNEWHSTLIMPNHDVTISAFIPELEASVEMKTFNIKGAENIKKVTMYFPPKDKLKGVVWLWHGTNGFGVNWSKVYDMFSYSKYLMYHDYAVIATDCEERTLGMDLNGDGVYRYSFGVDSNLIDQANIRALRDTFILHGLMDQSTPNFASGFSAGGAFSEFLPSIFDWIASYNQSGAGIEMLSQNAKKPYFHVISRNDNNPDVGPQGVEDAITYSKNYLDRHVCLNFNLYESQPLHPERFALDGRISVEKSRAIFEEIKNIKGLKSDHTLAISPNILSLAVINNPAMFPVIISLSAEQRDFVVDQLGTTYGYHIFKSEYNGRSLNFSKILAEYHYP
;
A
#
# COMPACT_ATOMS: atom_id res chain seq x y z
N MET A 1 57.22 0.47 37.11
CA MET A 1 56.81 1.83 37.54
C MET A 1 56.90 2.74 36.31
N LYS A 2 55.82 3.49 35.99
CA LYS A 2 55.66 4.57 34.98
C LYS A 2 55.73 4.13 33.49
N LYS A 3 54.59 3.90 32.81
CA LYS A 3 53.67 4.85 32.12
C LYS A 3 54.36 5.71 31.05
N TYR A 4 54.15 5.33 29.79
CA TYR A 4 54.26 6.20 28.62
C TYR A 4 52.84 6.59 28.19
N PHE A 5 52.58 7.90 28.14
CA PHE A 5 51.39 8.48 27.53
C PHE A 5 51.88 9.44 26.47
N PHE A 6 51.59 9.14 25.20
CA PHE A 6 51.57 10.13 24.13
C PHE A 6 50.40 9.79 23.24
N VAL A 7 49.36 10.63 23.33
CA VAL A 7 48.18 10.63 22.47
C VAL A 7 48.54 11.42 21.23
N LEU A 8 48.37 10.81 20.05
CA LEU A 8 48.41 11.50 18.76
C LEU A 8 47.20 11.03 17.94
N TYR A 9 46.32 11.99 17.69
CA TYR A 9 45.15 11.95 16.83
C TYR A 9 45.56 11.58 15.39
N PHE A 10 44.97 10.53 14.81
CA PHE A 10 44.79 10.40 13.36
C PHE A 10 43.48 9.67 13.07
N GLY A 11 42.80 10.12 12.02
CA GLY A 11 41.37 9.99 11.79
C GLY A 11 40.85 8.56 11.66
N ILE A 12 39.68 8.35 12.25
CA ILE A 12 38.79 7.23 11.96
C ILE A 12 38.18 7.51 10.58
N ILE A 13 38.60 6.76 9.56
CA ILE A 13 37.75 6.50 8.40
C ILE A 13 36.94 5.26 8.78
N ALA A 14 35.74 5.49 9.31
CA ALA A 14 34.73 4.47 9.41
C ALA A 14 34.11 4.31 8.02
N ILE A 15 34.40 3.21 7.33
CA ILE A 15 33.60 2.81 6.16
C ILE A 15 32.41 2.04 6.73
N LEU A 16 31.35 2.79 7.01
CA LEU A 16 30.00 2.27 7.17
C LEU A 16 29.63 1.51 5.89
N GLY A 17 29.07 0.31 6.02
CA GLY A 17 28.26 -0.28 4.95
C GLY A 17 27.05 0.61 4.73
N ASN A 18 27.23 1.68 3.96
CA ASN A 18 26.22 2.68 3.68
C ASN A 18 25.24 2.04 2.70
N THR A 19 24.05 1.65 3.15
CA THR A 19 22.91 1.76 2.26
C THR A 19 22.86 3.22 1.87
N GLN A 20 23.20 3.52 0.61
CA GLN A 20 23.33 4.91 0.19
C GLN A 20 22.00 5.59 0.41
N THR A 21 21.97 6.49 1.38
CA THR A 21 20.83 7.35 1.66
C THR A 21 20.95 8.63 0.87
N TYR A 22 19.79 9.16 0.52
CA TYR A 22 19.62 10.38 -0.21
C TYR A 22 18.81 11.34 0.65
N LYS A 23 19.27 12.58 0.69
CA LYS A 23 18.66 13.62 1.49
C LYS A 23 17.40 14.12 0.80
N LEU A 24 16.27 14.08 1.51
CA LEU A 24 15.05 14.79 1.16
C LEU A 24 14.99 16.08 1.98
N ASN A 25 14.98 17.22 1.29
CA ASN A 25 14.85 18.53 1.90
C ASN A 25 13.50 19.14 1.54
N ILE A 26 12.58 19.13 2.51
CA ILE A 26 11.26 19.78 2.43
C ILE A 26 11.38 21.18 3.03
N VAL A 27 11.12 22.18 2.20
CA VAL A 27 11.07 23.60 2.60
C VAL A 27 9.62 24.02 2.82
N ASN A 28 9.36 24.73 3.91
CA ASN A 28 8.02 25.14 4.36
C ASN A 28 7.08 23.94 4.57
N GLY A 29 7.61 22.85 5.12
CA GLY A 29 6.88 21.62 5.33
C GLY A 29 7.66 20.60 6.15
N TYR A 30 7.03 19.45 6.35
CA TYR A 30 7.51 18.34 7.17
C TYR A 30 7.79 17.11 6.30
N GLY A 31 8.62 16.19 6.80
CA GLY A 31 9.06 14.98 6.08
C GLY A 31 10.50 15.02 5.56
N SER A 32 11.30 16.03 5.94
CA SER A 32 12.75 16.06 5.63
C SER A 32 13.50 14.94 6.37
N GLY A 33 14.50 14.36 5.71
CA GLY A 33 15.31 13.28 6.28
C GLY A 33 16.30 12.67 5.28
N ASP A 34 16.99 11.62 5.72
CA ASP A 34 17.83 10.78 4.87
C ASP A 34 17.13 9.46 4.64
N TYR A 35 16.89 9.11 3.37
CA TYR A 35 16.05 7.97 2.96
C TYR A 35 16.76 7.11 1.93
N GLN A 36 16.37 5.85 1.79
CA GLN A 36 16.90 4.96 0.76
C GLN A 36 16.15 5.14 -0.55
N GLN A 37 16.80 4.79 -1.67
CA GLN A 37 16.10 4.73 -2.96
C GLN A 37 14.94 3.73 -2.88
N GLY A 38 13.78 4.12 -3.40
CA GLY A 38 12.54 3.35 -3.37
C GLY A 38 11.71 3.55 -2.10
N ASP A 39 12.22 4.25 -1.08
CA ASP A 39 11.43 4.60 0.10
C ASP A 39 10.23 5.45 -0.30
N THR A 40 9.07 5.12 0.25
CA THR A 40 7.85 5.94 0.16
C THR A 40 7.77 6.82 1.40
N VAL A 41 7.84 8.13 1.21
CA VAL A 41 7.96 9.11 2.28
C VAL A 41 6.74 10.03 2.29
N HIS A 42 6.07 10.13 3.45
CA HIS A 42 5.03 11.13 3.64
C HIS A 42 5.64 12.53 3.82
N ILE A 43 5.10 13.49 3.08
CA ILE A 43 5.43 14.91 3.24
C ILE A 43 4.16 15.72 3.48
N TRP A 44 4.27 16.76 4.29
CA TRP A 44 3.16 17.63 4.65
C TRP A 44 3.58 19.09 4.51
N ALA A 45 2.73 19.93 3.94
CA ALA A 45 2.94 21.37 3.95
C ALA A 45 2.80 21.89 5.39
N GLU A 46 3.61 22.88 5.76
CA GLU A 46 3.46 23.52 7.06
C GLU A 46 2.13 24.27 7.15
N GLU A 47 1.61 24.42 8.35
CA GLU A 47 0.42 25.21 8.57
C GLU A 47 0.73 26.69 8.31
N SER A 48 0.01 27.30 7.37
CA SER A 48 0.08 28.75 7.15
C SER A 48 -0.79 29.51 8.16
N ASP A 49 -0.43 30.77 8.43
CA ASP A 49 -1.34 31.69 9.08
C ASP A 49 -2.67 31.79 8.28
N GLN A 50 -3.76 32.20 8.94
CA GLN A 50 -5.11 32.21 8.38
C GLN A 50 -5.25 33.05 7.10
N ALA A 51 -4.22 33.80 6.68
CA ALA A 51 -4.22 34.63 5.49
C ALA A 51 -3.65 33.94 4.24
N GLN A 52 -2.98 32.79 4.36
CA GLN A 52 -2.53 32.00 3.22
C GLN A 52 -2.97 30.54 3.32
N ALA A 53 -3.14 29.90 2.16
CA ALA A 53 -3.47 28.50 2.03
C ALA A 53 -2.44 27.78 1.17
N PHE A 54 -2.29 26.48 1.39
CA PHE A 54 -1.43 25.66 0.53
C PHE A 54 -1.91 25.73 -0.92
N GLN A 55 -0.97 25.91 -1.85
CA GLN A 55 -1.26 26.01 -3.28
C GLN A 55 -0.74 24.80 -4.05
N SER A 56 0.54 24.47 -3.86
CA SER A 56 1.20 23.34 -4.52
C SER A 56 2.60 23.10 -3.98
N TRP A 57 3.14 21.91 -4.22
CA TRP A 57 4.56 21.61 -4.14
C TRP A 57 5.30 22.10 -5.39
N SER A 58 6.55 22.53 -5.21
CA SER A 58 7.47 22.95 -6.29
C SER A 58 8.87 22.35 -6.07
N GLY A 59 9.73 22.43 -7.09
CA GLY A 59 11.05 21.78 -7.11
C GLY A 59 11.01 20.46 -7.87
N GLU A 60 11.57 19.40 -7.30
CA GLU A 60 11.66 18.07 -7.92
C GLU A 60 10.39 17.23 -7.68
N VAL A 61 9.26 17.73 -8.19
CA VAL A 61 7.93 17.18 -7.92
C VAL A 61 7.53 15.97 -8.77
N GLN A 62 8.38 15.52 -9.71
CA GLN A 62 8.10 14.35 -10.56
C GLN A 62 8.05 13.02 -9.79
N TYR A 63 8.47 13.04 -8.51
CA TYR A 63 8.46 11.88 -7.62
C TYR A 63 7.31 11.93 -6.60
N ILE A 64 6.41 12.90 -6.74
CA ILE A 64 5.26 13.12 -5.85
C ILE A 64 4.00 12.57 -6.51
N GLU A 65 3.16 11.90 -5.73
CA GLU A 65 1.87 11.35 -6.20
C GLU A 65 0.92 12.46 -6.71
N ASN A 66 0.63 13.47 -5.88
CA ASN A 66 -0.11 14.66 -6.30
C ASN A 66 0.49 15.92 -5.66
N LYS A 67 1.05 16.80 -6.50
CA LYS A 67 1.67 18.05 -6.05
C LYS A 67 0.69 19.09 -5.47
N ARG A 68 -0.62 18.92 -5.64
CA ARG A 68 -1.65 19.82 -5.10
C ARG A 68 -2.26 19.33 -3.80
N ASN A 69 -1.91 18.13 -3.34
CA ASN A 69 -2.31 17.69 -2.02
C ASN A 69 -1.29 18.21 -1.00
N TRP A 70 -1.78 18.92 0.04
CA TRP A 70 -0.92 19.44 1.11
C TRP A 70 -0.20 18.31 1.86
N HIS A 71 -0.81 17.12 1.91
CA HIS A 71 -0.21 15.86 2.35
C HIS A 71 -0.08 14.93 1.15
N THR A 72 1.12 14.41 0.88
CA THR A 72 1.34 13.52 -0.26
C THR A 72 2.54 12.59 -0.03
N LEU A 73 2.74 11.64 -0.93
CA LEU A 73 3.83 10.67 -0.90
C LEU A 73 4.92 11.04 -1.90
N VAL A 74 6.18 10.88 -1.49
CA VAL A 74 7.37 10.97 -2.33
C VAL A 74 7.98 9.59 -2.47
N ILE A 75 8.25 9.13 -3.69
CA ILE A 75 9.12 7.97 -3.91
C ILE A 75 10.56 8.46 -4.04
N MET A 76 11.42 8.08 -3.10
CA MET A 76 12.80 8.54 -3.08
C MET A 76 13.61 7.95 -4.25
N PRO A 77 14.18 8.78 -5.15
CA PRO A 77 15.03 8.29 -6.21
C PRO A 77 16.46 8.05 -5.71
N GLY A 78 17.31 7.53 -6.59
CA GLY A 78 18.76 7.41 -6.36
C GLY A 78 19.53 8.74 -6.32
N LYS A 79 18.92 9.83 -5.79
CA LYS A 79 19.53 11.16 -5.65
C LYS A 79 18.82 11.99 -4.57
N ASN A 80 19.53 13.01 -4.07
CA ASN A 80 18.94 13.99 -3.15
C ASN A 80 17.81 14.78 -3.82
N LEU A 81 16.80 15.14 -3.04
CA LEU A 81 15.66 15.93 -3.49
C LEU A 81 15.52 17.25 -2.73
N ALA A 82 15.12 18.30 -3.44
CA ALA A 82 14.63 19.55 -2.85
C ALA A 82 13.20 19.85 -3.32
N ILE A 83 12.27 19.87 -2.38
CA ILE A 83 10.83 20.12 -2.62
C ILE A 83 10.38 21.23 -1.66
N SER A 84 9.55 22.15 -2.14
CA SER A 84 9.07 23.28 -1.32
C SER A 84 7.57 23.46 -1.44
N ALA A 85 6.88 23.55 -0.30
CA ALA A 85 5.47 23.94 -0.26
C ALA A 85 5.34 25.42 -0.63
N GLN A 86 4.38 25.72 -1.51
CA GLN A 86 4.03 27.07 -1.92
C GLN A 86 2.67 27.44 -1.35
N PHE A 87 2.57 28.66 -0.84
CA PHE A 87 1.36 29.19 -0.21
C PHE A 87 0.86 30.41 -0.98
N GLY A 88 -0.46 30.45 -1.20
CA GLY A 88 -1.13 31.54 -1.88
C GLY A 88 -1.97 32.37 -0.92
N ASN A 89 -2.00 33.68 -1.11
CA ASN A 89 -2.79 34.58 -0.28
C ASN A 89 -4.28 34.38 -0.53
N LEU A 90 -5.03 34.15 0.54
CA LEU A 90 -6.49 34.11 0.49
C LEU A 90 -7.03 35.52 0.23
N PRO A 91 -8.08 35.66 -0.60
CA PRO A 91 -8.72 36.96 -0.75
C PRO A 91 -9.27 37.44 0.61
N GLN A 92 -9.15 38.74 0.89
CA GLN A 92 -9.55 39.33 2.18
C GLN A 92 -11.01 39.78 2.15
N ASN A 93 -11.70 39.77 3.30
CA ASN A 93 -13.09 40.25 3.47
C ASN A 93 -14.14 39.56 2.59
N ILE A 94 -13.91 38.31 2.18
CA ILE A 94 -14.82 37.59 1.28
C ILE A 94 -15.94 36.84 1.98
N PHE A 95 -15.73 36.43 3.23
CA PHE A 95 -16.78 35.80 4.02
C PHE A 95 -17.81 36.88 4.37
N SER A 96 -19.03 36.76 3.84
CA SER A 96 -20.14 37.57 4.34
C SER A 96 -20.55 37.08 5.71
N ASP A 97 -21.16 37.95 6.52
CA ASP A 97 -21.95 37.49 7.66
C ASP A 97 -22.99 36.44 7.17
N LEU A 98 -23.30 35.48 8.04
CA LEU A 98 -24.32 34.47 7.79
C LEU A 98 -25.63 35.17 7.39
N GLN A 99 -26.18 34.81 6.23
CA GLN A 99 -27.46 35.32 5.75
C GLN A 99 -28.58 34.35 6.07
N TYR A 100 -29.75 34.89 6.38
CA TYR A 100 -30.96 34.11 6.62
C TYR A 100 -31.93 34.33 5.46
N ILE A 101 -31.88 33.43 4.48
CA ILE A 101 -32.59 33.60 3.20
C ILE A 101 -33.94 32.87 3.27
N PRO A 102 -35.07 33.55 2.95
CA PRO A 102 -36.38 32.91 2.87
C PRO A 102 -36.41 31.79 1.82
N ALA A 103 -36.93 30.63 2.21
CA ALA A 103 -36.96 29.43 1.39
C ALA A 103 -38.36 28.77 1.42
N PHE A 104 -38.46 27.45 1.27
CA PHE A 104 -39.73 26.73 1.22
C PHE A 104 -40.63 27.08 2.42
N ASN A 105 -41.92 27.35 2.18
CA ASN A 105 -42.88 27.81 3.19
C ASN A 105 -42.44 29.06 4.00
N GLY A 106 -41.50 29.87 3.50
CA GLY A 106 -41.04 31.08 4.16
C GLY A 106 -40.10 30.84 5.34
N ILE A 107 -39.60 29.61 5.54
CA ILE A 107 -38.54 29.35 6.53
C ILE A 107 -37.28 30.11 6.15
N LYS A 108 -36.43 30.44 7.12
CA LYS A 108 -35.17 31.13 6.89
C LYS A 108 -34.01 30.16 7.00
N VAL A 109 -33.40 29.81 5.87
CA VAL A 109 -32.23 28.93 5.83
C VAL A 109 -30.98 29.76 6.14
N GLU A 110 -30.10 29.23 6.99
CA GLU A 110 -28.78 29.81 7.25
C GLU A 110 -27.86 29.53 6.06
N VAL A 111 -27.35 30.60 5.44
CA VAL A 111 -26.52 30.55 4.23
C VAL A 111 -25.21 31.30 4.47
N GLY A 112 -24.09 30.63 4.17
CA GLY A 112 -22.75 31.22 4.18
C GLY A 112 -22.29 31.49 2.76
N LEU A 113 -21.65 32.63 2.52
CA LEU A 113 -21.19 33.06 1.20
C LEU A 113 -19.72 33.48 1.25
N ALA A 114 -18.94 33.04 0.27
CA ALA A 114 -17.58 33.55 0.03
C ALA A 114 -17.31 33.70 -1.48
N PHE A 115 -17.17 34.93 -1.95
CA PHE A 115 -17.16 35.26 -3.39
C PHE A 115 -15.93 36.08 -3.79
N PRO A 116 -14.89 35.47 -4.37
CA PRO A 116 -13.76 36.25 -4.89
C PRO A 116 -14.23 37.15 -6.04
N GLN A 117 -13.53 38.27 -6.24
CA GLN A 117 -13.95 39.30 -7.22
C GLN A 117 -14.18 38.74 -8.63
N ASN A 118 -13.39 37.75 -9.02
CA ASN A 118 -13.57 36.99 -10.25
C ASN A 118 -13.63 35.52 -9.86
N TYR A 119 -14.76 34.85 -10.10
CA TYR A 119 -14.90 33.42 -9.86
C TYR A 119 -15.22 32.67 -11.16
N LYS A 120 -14.77 31.42 -11.25
CA LYS A 120 -14.96 30.53 -12.41
C LYS A 120 -16.29 29.76 -12.33
N ALA A 121 -16.67 29.38 -11.11
CA ALA A 121 -17.89 28.66 -10.80
C ALA A 121 -18.25 28.86 -9.32
N VAL A 122 -19.49 28.53 -8.96
CA VAL A 122 -20.02 28.57 -7.59
C VAL A 122 -20.15 27.14 -7.07
N VAL A 123 -19.39 26.79 -6.05
CA VAL A 123 -19.41 25.48 -5.39
C VAL A 123 -20.37 25.55 -4.20
N TRP A 124 -21.38 24.68 -4.23
CA TRP A 124 -22.31 24.51 -3.12
C TRP A 124 -21.82 23.38 -2.22
N LEU A 125 -21.69 23.68 -0.94
CA LEU A 125 -21.14 22.79 0.08
C LEU A 125 -22.25 22.33 1.05
N PHE A 126 -22.45 21.02 1.11
CA PHE A 126 -23.52 20.40 1.92
C PHE A 126 -22.92 19.51 3.01
N ASN A 127 -23.35 19.74 4.26
CA ASN A 127 -22.84 19.00 5.41
C ASN A 127 -23.55 17.65 5.63
N GLY A 128 -23.00 16.87 6.56
CA GLY A 128 -23.59 15.61 7.00
C GLY A 128 -24.84 15.80 7.86
N LYS A 129 -25.40 14.69 8.35
CA LYS A 129 -26.56 14.68 9.23
C LYS A 129 -26.26 15.40 10.53
N ASN A 130 -27.28 16.02 11.13
CA ASN A 130 -27.19 16.76 12.40
C ASN A 130 -26.14 17.89 12.41
N SER A 131 -25.69 18.35 11.23
CA SER A 131 -24.62 19.32 11.06
C SER A 131 -25.09 20.53 10.26
N LYS A 132 -24.49 21.69 10.54
CA LYS A 132 -24.85 22.97 9.93
C LYS A 132 -23.91 23.37 8.82
N GLY A 133 -24.39 24.04 7.78
CA GLY A 133 -23.59 24.55 6.65
C GLY A 133 -22.38 25.37 7.09
N LYS A 134 -22.51 26.20 8.14
CA LYS A 134 -21.40 27.02 8.67
C LYS A 134 -20.16 26.22 9.09
N ASN A 135 -20.30 24.92 9.35
CA ASN A 135 -19.17 24.08 9.76
C ASN A 135 -18.10 23.97 8.67
N TRP A 136 -18.44 24.23 7.40
CA TRP A 136 -17.44 24.34 6.32
C TRP A 136 -16.42 25.47 6.52
N ASN A 137 -16.71 26.45 7.38
CA ASN A 137 -15.80 27.55 7.70
C ASN A 137 -15.23 27.47 9.13
N THR A 138 -15.67 26.51 9.95
CA THR A 138 -15.24 26.39 11.35
C THR A 138 -14.50 25.10 11.66
N GLU A 139 -14.80 24.00 10.97
CA GLU A 139 -14.06 22.74 11.11
C GLU A 139 -12.79 22.78 10.27
N ILE A 140 -11.65 22.38 10.86
CA ILE A 140 -10.31 22.55 10.28
C ILE A 140 -10.21 22.00 8.86
N GLU A 141 -10.57 20.73 8.66
CA GLU A 141 -10.40 20.04 7.37
C GLU A 141 -11.32 20.61 6.28
N LYS A 142 -12.57 20.90 6.63
CA LYS A 142 -13.54 21.51 5.70
C LYS A 142 -13.14 22.94 5.33
N LYS A 143 -12.57 23.68 6.27
CA LYS A 143 -12.09 25.04 6.04
C LYS A 143 -10.92 25.06 5.07
N GLN A 144 -10.03 24.07 5.11
CA GLN A 144 -8.96 23.96 4.11
C GLN A 144 -9.53 23.81 2.71
N TRP A 145 -10.57 22.97 2.53
CA TRP A 145 -11.24 22.87 1.24
C TRP A 145 -11.82 24.19 0.75
N VAL A 146 -12.50 24.94 1.64
CA VAL A 146 -13.01 26.28 1.31
C VAL A 146 -11.88 27.22 0.92
N ASN A 147 -10.77 27.21 1.65
CA ASN A 147 -9.60 28.04 1.36
C ASN A 147 -8.99 27.72 -0.01
N GLU A 148 -8.84 26.43 -0.33
CA GLU A 148 -8.28 26.00 -1.61
C GLU A 148 -9.21 26.34 -2.79
N LEU A 149 -10.53 26.21 -2.62
CA LEU A 149 -11.52 26.69 -3.61
C LEU A 149 -11.36 28.19 -3.89
N LEU A 150 -11.31 29.01 -2.83
CA LEU A 150 -11.18 30.46 -2.96
C LEU A 150 -9.85 30.85 -3.61
N LEU A 151 -8.76 30.17 -3.25
CA LEU A 151 -7.43 30.39 -3.83
C LEU A 151 -7.41 30.10 -5.34
N ASN A 152 -8.23 29.14 -5.79
CA ASN A 152 -8.35 28.76 -7.20
C ASN A 152 -9.48 29.50 -7.95
N ASN A 153 -10.00 30.60 -7.36
CA ASN A 153 -11.07 31.46 -7.89
C ASN A 153 -12.41 30.72 -8.05
N TYR A 154 -12.79 29.88 -7.09
CA TYR A 154 -14.16 29.37 -6.96
C TYR A 154 -14.90 30.16 -5.90
N ALA A 155 -16.16 30.51 -6.16
CA ALA A 155 -17.06 31.03 -5.14
C ALA A 155 -17.69 29.88 -4.35
N VAL A 156 -18.04 30.13 -3.10
CA VAL A 156 -18.57 29.11 -2.18
C VAL A 156 -19.91 29.55 -1.59
N ILE A 157 -20.87 28.63 -1.59
CA ILE A 157 -22.14 28.74 -0.87
C ILE A 157 -22.28 27.53 0.07
N THR A 158 -22.58 27.77 1.34
CA THR A 158 -22.95 26.73 2.30
C THR A 158 -24.40 26.90 2.71
N MET A 159 -25.15 25.83 2.96
CA MET A 159 -26.49 25.91 3.53
C MET A 159 -26.81 24.75 4.47
N ASP A 160 -27.72 25.01 5.42
CA ASP A 160 -28.35 23.98 6.22
C ASP A 160 -29.33 23.15 5.38
N SER A 161 -29.51 21.87 5.72
CA SER A 161 -30.64 21.10 5.20
C SER A 161 -31.96 21.65 5.75
N TYR A 162 -33.07 21.29 5.11
CA TYR A 162 -34.40 21.69 5.51
C TYR A 162 -34.70 21.26 6.95
N GLU A 163 -34.41 20.00 7.31
CA GLU A 163 -34.68 19.46 8.65
C GLU A 163 -33.80 20.09 9.73
N VAL A 164 -32.52 20.37 9.40
CA VAL A 164 -31.64 21.15 10.28
C VAL A 164 -32.17 22.57 10.45
N THR A 165 -32.73 23.18 9.41
CA THR A 165 -33.30 24.54 9.49
C THR A 165 -34.51 24.58 10.41
N ILE A 166 -35.42 23.60 10.32
CA ILE A 166 -36.65 23.57 11.13
C ILE A 166 -36.48 22.86 12.49
N GLN A 167 -35.34 22.21 12.72
CA GLN A 167 -35.04 21.42 13.93
C GLN A 167 -36.08 20.32 14.17
N ASN A 168 -36.49 19.64 13.11
CA ASN A 168 -37.49 18.58 13.16
C ASN A 168 -37.19 17.49 12.12
N ASP A 169 -37.18 16.24 12.57
CA ASP A 169 -37.04 15.03 11.76
C ASP A 169 -38.40 14.70 11.16
N GLU A 170 -38.64 15.14 9.92
CA GLU A 170 -39.95 14.97 9.27
C GLU A 170 -40.08 13.63 8.55
N ASP A 171 -38.96 13.00 8.17
CA ASP A 171 -38.96 11.68 7.55
C ASP A 171 -38.90 10.51 8.55
N GLY A 172 -38.62 10.80 9.83
CA GLY A 172 -38.57 9.81 10.90
C GLY A 172 -37.33 8.93 10.84
N SER A 173 -36.24 9.42 10.23
CA SER A 173 -34.97 8.69 10.12
C SER A 173 -34.17 8.64 11.42
N GLY A 174 -34.54 9.43 12.42
CA GLY A 174 -33.84 9.58 13.70
C GLY A 174 -32.72 10.63 13.68
N GLU A 175 -32.50 11.29 12.54
CA GLU A 175 -31.44 12.28 12.34
C GLU A 175 -31.93 13.42 11.45
N LEU A 176 -31.42 14.64 11.62
CA LEU A 176 -31.79 15.78 10.77
C LEU A 176 -30.93 15.77 9.51
N GLY A 177 -31.54 15.63 8.32
CA GLY A 177 -30.82 15.37 7.08
C GLY A 177 -31.35 16.07 5.83
N PHE A 178 -30.79 15.66 4.69
CA PHE A 178 -31.23 16.03 3.35
C PHE A 178 -32.15 14.94 2.78
N TYR A 179 -33.12 15.33 1.95
CA TYR A 179 -33.99 14.37 1.26
C TYR A 179 -33.33 13.77 0.01
N TYR A 180 -33.50 12.45 -0.15
CA TYR A 180 -32.88 11.70 -1.25
C TYR A 180 -33.81 11.37 -2.43
N THR A 181 -34.75 12.25 -2.76
CA THR A 181 -35.58 12.10 -3.98
C THR A 181 -35.18 13.14 -5.03
N PRO A 182 -35.02 12.79 -6.32
CA PRO A 182 -34.67 13.75 -7.37
C PRO A 182 -35.85 14.64 -7.81
N ASP A 183 -37.03 14.47 -7.23
CA ASP A 183 -38.22 15.25 -7.58
C ASP A 183 -38.10 16.71 -7.09
N THR A 184 -37.81 17.60 -8.03
CA THR A 184 -37.68 19.05 -7.80
C THR A 184 -38.95 19.76 -7.31
N LEU A 185 -40.11 19.07 -7.31
CA LEU A 185 -41.39 19.62 -6.81
C LEU A 185 -41.69 19.23 -5.37
N THR A 186 -41.12 18.14 -4.86
CA THR A 186 -41.42 17.61 -3.52
C THR A 186 -40.21 17.58 -2.60
N ASN A 187 -38.99 17.51 -3.15
CA ASN A 187 -37.77 17.63 -2.36
C ASN A 187 -37.59 19.06 -1.87
N LYS A 188 -37.75 19.28 -0.57
CA LYS A 188 -37.69 20.60 0.06
C LYS A 188 -36.29 21.20 0.01
N ASP A 189 -35.24 20.38 0.05
CA ASP A 189 -33.87 20.85 -0.08
C ASP A 189 -33.57 21.33 -1.50
N LEU A 190 -34.04 20.62 -2.54
CA LEU A 190 -33.92 21.08 -3.93
C LEU A 190 -34.67 22.42 -4.12
N ILE A 191 -35.89 22.52 -3.58
CA ILE A 191 -36.67 23.77 -3.61
C ILE A 191 -35.91 24.89 -2.91
N ASN A 192 -35.32 24.63 -1.74
CA ASN A 192 -34.52 25.61 -1.01
C ASN A 192 -33.31 26.08 -1.83
N VAL A 193 -32.54 25.17 -2.45
CA VAL A 193 -31.42 25.54 -3.33
C VAL A 193 -31.88 26.47 -4.45
N LYS A 194 -33.01 26.15 -5.11
CA LYS A 194 -33.57 26.98 -6.18
C LYS A 194 -33.98 28.37 -5.67
N LEU A 195 -34.64 28.46 -4.52
CA LEU A 195 -35.08 29.73 -3.95
C LEU A 195 -33.91 30.59 -3.48
N ILE A 196 -32.90 29.98 -2.86
CA ILE A 196 -31.67 30.66 -2.45
C ILE A 196 -30.93 31.17 -3.68
N LYS A 197 -30.75 30.35 -4.72
CA LYS A 197 -30.15 30.76 -5.99
C LYS A 197 -30.87 31.97 -6.58
N ASN A 198 -32.20 31.94 -6.67
CA ASN A 198 -33.00 33.05 -7.19
C ASN A 198 -32.84 34.33 -6.34
N ALA A 199 -32.77 34.20 -5.01
CA ALA A 199 -32.56 35.34 -4.12
C ALA A 199 -31.20 36.01 -4.37
N LEU A 200 -30.13 35.20 -4.45
CA LEU A 200 -28.78 35.67 -4.72
C LEU A 200 -28.64 36.29 -6.13
N GLU A 201 -29.35 35.78 -7.12
CA GLU A 201 -29.43 36.39 -8.47
C GLU A 201 -30.11 37.77 -8.44
N ASN A 202 -31.21 37.90 -7.70
CA ASN A 202 -31.92 39.18 -7.55
C ASN A 202 -31.05 40.22 -6.84
N GLU A 203 -30.24 39.78 -5.87
CA GLU A 203 -29.25 40.62 -5.19
C GLU A 203 -27.97 40.86 -6.00
N LYS A 204 -27.85 40.21 -7.18
CA LYS A 204 -26.69 40.28 -8.09
C LYS A 204 -25.38 39.81 -7.44
N ILE A 205 -25.48 38.91 -6.46
CA ILE A 205 -24.33 38.21 -5.87
C ILE A 205 -23.83 37.13 -6.82
N ILE A 206 -24.77 36.46 -7.51
CA ILE A 206 -24.49 35.51 -8.59
C ILE A 206 -25.22 35.91 -9.87
N HIS A 207 -24.84 35.31 -10.99
CA HIS A 207 -25.41 35.56 -12.31
C HIS A 207 -26.12 34.33 -12.87
N PRO A 208 -27.18 34.49 -13.71
CA PRO A 208 -27.98 33.36 -14.21
C PRO A 208 -27.19 32.28 -14.98
N ASN A 209 -26.06 32.65 -15.58
CA ASN A 209 -25.22 31.76 -16.38
C ASN A 209 -24.00 31.21 -15.63
N ASP A 210 -23.91 31.46 -14.32
CA ASP A 210 -22.82 30.92 -13.52
C ASP A 210 -22.86 29.39 -13.53
N THR A 211 -21.67 28.80 -13.63
CA THR A 211 -21.51 27.36 -13.46
C THR A 211 -21.67 27.03 -11.97
N HIS A 212 -22.49 26.02 -11.66
CA HIS A 212 -22.70 25.55 -10.29
C HIS A 212 -22.19 24.13 -10.12
N ILE A 213 -21.52 23.84 -9.01
CA ILE A 213 -20.96 22.52 -8.68
C ILE A 213 -21.54 22.10 -7.33
N ALA A 214 -21.94 20.84 -7.19
CA ALA A 214 -22.42 20.31 -5.92
C ALA A 214 -21.32 19.47 -5.24
N CYS A 215 -21.00 19.78 -3.99
CA CYS A 215 -20.02 19.04 -3.20
C CYS A 215 -20.56 18.85 -1.79
N GLY A 216 -20.42 17.66 -1.23
CA GLY A 216 -20.90 17.43 0.12
C GLY A 216 -20.25 16.28 0.84
N PHE A 217 -20.41 16.31 2.16
CA PHE A 217 -19.88 15.33 3.10
C PHE A 217 -21.01 14.47 3.67
N SER A 218 -20.78 13.16 3.77
CA SER A 218 -21.71 12.17 4.32
C SER A 218 -23.07 12.23 3.62
N SER A 219 -24.17 12.52 4.32
CA SER A 219 -25.49 12.73 3.71
C SER A 219 -25.52 13.86 2.67
N GLY A 220 -24.76 14.94 2.90
CA GLY A 220 -24.60 16.03 1.94
C GLY A 220 -23.91 15.57 0.65
N GLY A 221 -23.07 14.54 0.71
CA GLY A 221 -22.47 13.92 -0.48
C GLY A 221 -23.52 13.24 -1.36
N GLY A 222 -24.41 12.45 -0.75
CA GLY A 222 -25.55 11.85 -1.46
C GLY A 222 -26.52 12.91 -2.02
N PHE A 223 -26.79 13.96 -1.26
CA PHE A 223 -27.60 15.09 -1.76
C PHE A 223 -26.95 15.80 -2.95
N SER A 224 -25.62 15.93 -2.95
CA SER A 224 -24.87 16.56 -4.05
C SER A 224 -25.03 15.80 -5.37
N GLU A 225 -25.06 14.47 -5.33
CA GLU A 225 -25.34 13.63 -6.51
C GLU A 225 -26.74 13.91 -7.09
N ILE A 226 -27.75 13.95 -6.22
CA ILE A 226 -29.14 14.22 -6.60
C ILE A 226 -29.26 15.61 -7.18
N LEU A 227 -28.75 16.61 -6.48
CA LEU A 227 -28.85 18.02 -6.85
C LEU A 227 -28.25 18.25 -8.24
N ALA A 228 -27.02 17.76 -8.45
CA ALA A 228 -26.34 17.96 -9.70
C ALA A 228 -27.03 17.22 -10.85
N SER A 229 -27.53 16.00 -10.61
CA SER A 229 -28.31 15.25 -11.60
C SER A 229 -29.65 15.94 -11.94
N ALA A 230 -30.41 16.37 -10.93
CA ALA A 230 -31.73 16.98 -11.09
C ALA A 230 -31.67 18.35 -11.79
N TYR A 231 -30.68 19.18 -11.45
CA TYR A 231 -30.48 20.48 -12.08
C TYR A 231 -29.48 20.49 -13.22
N LYS A 232 -28.95 19.31 -13.62
CA LYS A 232 -27.98 19.16 -14.70
C LYS A 232 -26.74 20.05 -14.52
N TRP A 233 -26.27 20.16 -13.27
CA TRP A 233 -25.01 20.82 -12.99
C TRP A 233 -23.87 19.98 -13.53
N PRO A 234 -22.76 20.58 -13.98
CA PRO A 234 -21.70 19.87 -14.68
C PRO A 234 -20.86 18.93 -13.81
N LEU A 235 -21.01 18.96 -12.48
CA LEU A 235 -20.18 18.15 -11.59
C LEU A 235 -20.85 17.92 -10.23
N SER A 236 -20.67 16.69 -9.72
CA SER A 236 -20.97 16.32 -8.34
C SER A 236 -19.75 15.73 -7.64
N ILE A 237 -19.58 16.06 -6.36
CA ILE A 237 -18.54 15.54 -5.48
C ILE A 237 -19.21 14.98 -4.22
N SER A 238 -18.94 13.73 -3.90
CA SER A 238 -19.46 13.03 -2.72
C SER A 238 -18.30 12.54 -1.86
N TYR A 239 -18.20 13.10 -0.65
CA TYR A 239 -17.16 12.78 0.32
C TYR A 239 -17.75 11.95 1.46
N SER A 240 -17.21 10.76 1.73
CA SER A 240 -17.72 9.80 2.73
C SER A 240 -19.22 9.49 2.58
N GLY A 241 -19.76 9.63 1.36
CA GLY A 241 -21.12 9.24 1.03
C GLY A 241 -21.24 7.73 0.78
N GLY A 242 -22.42 7.17 1.04
CA GLY A 242 -22.73 5.78 0.68
C GLY A 242 -22.98 5.57 -0.82
N GLY A 243 -23.10 6.64 -1.60
CA GLY A 243 -23.50 6.60 -3.00
C GLY A 243 -24.99 6.32 -3.21
N LEU A 244 -25.58 6.87 -4.26
CA LEU A 244 -26.99 6.65 -4.61
C LEU A 244 -27.12 5.89 -5.93
N GLU A 245 -27.20 4.56 -5.84
CA GLU A 245 -27.19 3.67 -7.01
C GLU A 245 -28.18 4.07 -8.11
N TYR A 246 -29.40 4.46 -7.71
CA TYR A 246 -30.45 4.83 -8.66
C TYR A 246 -30.12 6.13 -9.43
N VAL A 247 -29.34 7.04 -8.83
CA VAL A 247 -28.83 8.25 -9.50
C VAL A 247 -27.68 7.88 -10.42
N ALA A 248 -26.69 7.14 -9.92
CA ALA A 248 -25.49 6.80 -10.67
C ALA A 248 -25.76 5.96 -11.92
N LYS A 249 -26.82 5.15 -11.93
CA LYS A 249 -27.24 4.38 -13.11
C LYS A 249 -27.72 5.24 -14.29
N VAL A 250 -28.24 6.44 -14.03
CA VAL A 250 -28.92 7.26 -15.04
C VAL A 250 -28.29 8.63 -15.25
N SER A 251 -27.58 9.15 -14.26
CA SER A 251 -26.93 10.46 -14.32
C SER A 251 -25.85 10.50 -15.40
N LYS A 252 -25.79 11.63 -16.10
CA LYS A 252 -24.72 11.99 -17.05
C LYS A 252 -23.80 13.08 -16.52
N THR A 253 -23.94 13.38 -15.24
CA THR A 253 -23.14 14.37 -14.53
C THR A 253 -21.85 13.71 -14.07
N PRO A 254 -20.68 14.25 -14.46
CA PRO A 254 -19.42 13.81 -13.90
C PRO A 254 -19.44 13.72 -12.37
N HIS A 255 -18.78 12.70 -11.83
CA HIS A 255 -18.90 12.35 -10.42
C HIS A 255 -17.57 12.00 -9.76
N PHE A 256 -17.19 12.74 -8.72
CA PHE A 256 -16.06 12.40 -7.86
C PHE A 256 -16.58 11.78 -6.56
N GLN A 257 -16.05 10.61 -6.22
CA GLN A 257 -16.40 9.90 -5.00
C GLN A 257 -15.14 9.66 -4.18
N CYS A 258 -15.14 10.10 -2.92
CA CYS A 258 -13.99 9.98 -2.03
C CYS A 258 -14.44 9.39 -0.70
N ASN A 259 -13.94 8.23 -0.33
CA ASN A 259 -14.33 7.51 0.88
C ASN A 259 -13.11 7.19 1.75
N ALA A 260 -13.30 6.90 3.04
CA ALA A 260 -12.20 6.56 3.94
C ALA A 260 -12.20 5.07 4.30
N ILE A 261 -11.03 4.42 4.36
CA ILE A 261 -10.93 2.96 4.45
C ILE A 261 -11.61 2.38 5.70
N ASN A 262 -11.60 3.11 6.82
CA ASN A 262 -12.22 2.70 8.07
C ASN A 262 -13.61 3.35 8.31
N ASP A 263 -14.13 4.06 7.31
CA ASP A 263 -15.50 4.57 7.33
C ASP A 263 -16.50 3.46 6.98
N ILE A 264 -17.14 2.93 8.02
CA ILE A 264 -18.19 1.91 7.91
C ILE A 264 -19.52 2.50 8.39
N ASP A 265 -20.59 2.21 7.66
CA ASP A 265 -21.98 2.41 8.10
C ASP A 265 -22.44 1.24 8.99
N ASP A 266 -23.68 1.31 9.48
CA ASP A 266 -24.25 0.31 10.40
C ASP A 266 -24.25 -1.12 9.85
N ASP A 267 -24.27 -1.29 8.53
CA ASP A 267 -24.18 -2.60 7.87
C ASP A 267 -22.76 -2.97 7.41
N GLY A 268 -21.78 -2.07 7.58
CA GLY A 268 -20.38 -2.29 7.26
C GLY A 268 -20.03 -2.23 5.78
N LEU A 269 -20.92 -1.72 4.93
CA LEU A 269 -20.81 -1.80 3.46
C LEU A 269 -20.58 -0.44 2.77
N ARG A 270 -20.46 0.68 3.49
CA ARG A 270 -20.33 2.04 2.90
C ARG A 270 -19.33 2.12 1.74
N ASN A 271 -18.11 1.64 1.94
CA ASN A 271 -17.05 1.68 0.91
C ASN A 271 -17.37 0.79 -0.30
N ILE A 272 -18.02 -0.35 -0.08
CA ILE A 272 -18.47 -1.25 -1.14
C ILE A 272 -19.57 -0.57 -1.96
N LYS A 273 -20.54 0.08 -1.30
CA LYS A 273 -21.63 0.82 -1.95
C LYS A 273 -21.08 2.00 -2.76
N GLY A 274 -20.16 2.78 -2.19
CA GLY A 274 -19.51 3.90 -2.86
C GLY A 274 -18.75 3.46 -4.13
N TYR A 275 -17.97 2.38 -4.06
CA TYR A 275 -17.27 1.86 -5.23
C TYR A 275 -18.22 1.30 -6.29
N ALA A 276 -19.28 0.58 -5.88
CA ALA A 276 -20.32 0.12 -6.79
C ALA A 276 -21.04 1.30 -7.48
N ASN A 277 -21.27 2.39 -6.75
CA ASN A 277 -21.85 3.62 -7.27
C ASN A 277 -20.96 4.26 -8.33
N TYR A 278 -19.66 4.39 -8.04
CA TYR A 278 -18.64 4.82 -9.02
C TYR A 278 -18.68 3.98 -10.31
N LEU A 279 -18.70 2.64 -10.18
CA LEU A 279 -18.78 1.75 -11.34
C LEU A 279 -20.05 1.98 -12.18
N ASN A 280 -21.19 2.33 -11.56
CA ASN A 280 -22.41 2.64 -12.31
C ASN A 280 -22.24 3.88 -13.21
N TYR A 281 -21.53 4.91 -12.75
CA TYR A 281 -21.20 6.08 -13.58
C TYR A 281 -20.31 5.68 -14.76
N VAL A 282 -19.21 4.97 -14.48
CA VAL A 282 -18.26 4.53 -15.52
C VAL A 282 -18.94 3.64 -16.56
N ASN A 283 -19.71 2.64 -16.11
CA ASN A 283 -20.40 1.69 -17.00
C ASN A 283 -21.44 2.35 -17.91
N ASN A 284 -21.99 3.49 -17.49
CA ASN A 284 -22.95 4.23 -18.30
C ASN A 284 -22.27 5.28 -19.24
N GLY A 285 -20.93 5.35 -19.23
CA GLY A 285 -20.14 6.27 -20.04
C GLY A 285 -20.00 7.68 -19.44
N THR A 286 -20.23 7.84 -18.13
CA THR A 286 -20.05 9.12 -17.43
C THR A 286 -18.67 9.16 -16.78
N CYS A 287 -17.98 10.29 -16.91
CA CYS A 287 -16.71 10.50 -16.24
C CYS A 287 -16.90 10.41 -14.71
N ALA A 288 -16.17 9.51 -14.07
CA ALA A 288 -16.16 9.42 -12.63
C ALA A 288 -14.78 9.06 -12.10
N ARG A 289 -14.48 9.49 -10.88
CA ARG A 289 -13.26 9.15 -10.14
C ARG A 289 -13.63 8.62 -8.77
N TRP A 290 -12.95 7.57 -8.34
CA TRP A 290 -13.07 6.99 -7.01
C TRP A 290 -11.74 7.05 -6.28
N ILE A 291 -11.74 7.59 -5.08
CA ILE A 291 -10.60 7.58 -4.17
C ILE A 291 -11.02 6.89 -2.88
N LEU A 292 -10.22 5.92 -2.46
CA LEU A 292 -10.31 5.33 -1.13
C LEU A 292 -9.11 5.78 -0.30
N GLN A 293 -9.38 6.57 0.72
CA GLN A 293 -8.39 7.24 1.53
C GLN A 293 -7.87 6.28 2.60
N ASP A 294 -6.55 6.17 2.68
CA ASP A 294 -5.89 5.26 3.60
C ASP A 294 -5.58 5.91 4.96
N VAL A 295 -5.21 5.10 5.94
CA VAL A 295 -4.64 5.55 7.20
C VAL A 295 -3.32 6.28 6.93
N GLN A 296 -3.03 7.31 7.73
CA GLN A 296 -1.79 8.06 7.63
C GLN A 296 -1.06 8.07 8.97
N PRO A 297 0.28 8.12 8.96
CA PRO A 297 1.04 8.20 10.19
C PRO A 297 0.77 9.55 10.86
N LEU A 298 0.73 9.54 12.18
CA LEU A 298 0.69 10.78 12.95
C LEU A 298 2.08 11.41 12.90
N PHE A 299 2.16 12.69 12.52
CA PHE A 299 3.40 13.46 12.56
C PHE A 299 3.39 14.44 13.76
N PRO A 300 4.57 14.83 14.30
CA PRO A 300 4.65 15.57 15.56
C PRO A 300 3.93 16.92 15.56
N GLU A 301 3.84 17.57 14.41
CA GLU A 301 3.23 18.88 14.22
C GLU A 301 1.73 18.84 13.92
N ARG A 302 1.13 17.66 13.72
CA ARG A 302 -0.28 17.49 13.30
C ARG A 302 -1.28 18.34 14.08
N PHE A 303 -1.14 18.40 15.41
CA PHE A 303 -2.10 19.11 16.27
C PHE A 303 -1.89 20.62 16.27
N HIS A 304 -0.81 21.14 15.68
CA HIS A 304 -0.63 22.58 15.50
C HIS A 304 -1.70 23.17 14.57
N ARG A 305 -2.31 22.34 13.71
CA ARG A 305 -3.50 22.69 12.91
C ARG A 305 -4.70 23.12 13.76
N VAL A 306 -4.76 22.70 15.03
CA VAL A 306 -5.84 23.05 15.96
C VAL A 306 -5.62 24.46 16.50
N GLY A 307 -6.62 25.32 16.31
CA GLY A 307 -6.56 26.72 16.74
C GLY A 307 -6.13 26.88 18.21
N GLY A 308 -5.05 27.64 18.44
CA GLY A 308 -4.51 27.89 19.78
C GLY A 308 -3.65 26.77 20.37
N VAL A 309 -3.33 25.72 19.62
CA VAL A 309 -2.33 24.71 20.00
C VAL A 309 -0.97 25.13 19.42
N SER A 310 0.05 25.31 20.26
CA SER A 310 1.41 25.64 19.77
C SER A 310 2.12 24.41 19.19
N ILE A 311 3.16 24.62 18.38
CA ILE A 311 4.01 23.54 17.84
C ILE A 311 4.60 22.70 18.97
N GLU A 312 5.08 23.33 20.05
CA GLU A 312 5.62 22.63 21.21
C GLU A 312 4.56 21.77 21.88
N ARG A 313 3.32 22.28 22.01
CA ARG A 313 2.21 21.52 22.57
C ARG A 313 1.84 20.34 21.67
N SER A 314 1.82 20.50 20.35
CA SER A 314 1.60 19.40 19.40
C SER A 314 2.63 18.29 19.58
N LYS A 315 3.92 18.64 19.66
CA LYS A 315 5.01 17.69 19.90
C LYS A 315 4.87 16.94 21.23
N ILE A 316 4.43 17.64 22.28
CA ILE A 316 4.13 17.02 23.58
C ILE A 316 2.98 16.03 23.47
N ILE A 317 1.88 16.38 22.77
CA ILE A 317 0.74 15.48 22.58
C ILE A 317 1.17 14.23 21.81
N PHE A 318 1.87 14.41 20.68
CA PHE A 318 2.43 13.32 19.88
C PHE A 318 3.30 12.37 20.73
N GLN A 319 4.26 12.93 21.47
CA GLN A 319 5.15 12.13 22.31
C GLN A 319 4.38 11.44 23.45
N GLY A 320 3.37 12.10 24.02
CA GLY A 320 2.49 11.53 25.04
C GLY A 320 1.73 10.30 24.53
N LEU A 321 1.17 10.37 23.32
CA LEU A 321 0.52 9.24 22.65
C LEU A 321 1.51 8.10 22.37
N LYS A 322 2.72 8.43 21.92
CA LYS A 322 3.79 7.46 21.66
C LYS A 322 4.22 6.71 22.92
N VAL A 323 4.47 7.43 24.03
CA VAL A 323 4.83 6.85 25.32
C VAL A 323 3.69 6.02 25.92
N ALA A 324 2.45 6.42 25.66
CA ALA A 324 1.27 5.66 26.05
C ALA A 324 1.04 4.39 25.21
N GLY A 325 1.87 4.11 24.20
CA GLY A 325 1.76 2.94 23.34
C GLY A 325 0.64 3.02 22.30
N ALA A 326 0.10 4.22 22.05
CA ALA A 326 -0.98 4.41 21.07
C ALA A 326 -0.48 4.45 19.62
N LEU A 327 0.84 4.57 19.41
CA LEU A 327 1.49 4.64 18.10
C LEU A 327 2.49 3.50 17.91
N ASP A 328 2.59 2.97 16.69
CA ASP A 328 3.63 2.02 16.30
C ASP A 328 4.99 2.70 16.01
N SER A 329 5.97 1.92 15.52
CA SER A 329 7.30 2.43 15.18
C SER A 329 7.30 3.39 13.99
N LYS A 330 6.29 3.30 13.11
CA LYS A 330 6.07 4.18 11.95
C LYS A 330 5.11 5.33 12.26
N ASN A 331 4.68 5.46 13.52
CA ASN A 331 3.76 6.46 14.04
C ASN A 331 2.29 6.32 13.58
N TYR A 332 1.86 5.14 13.11
CA TYR A 332 0.44 4.88 12.89
C TYR A 332 -0.25 4.59 14.22
N LEU A 333 -1.51 5.01 14.34
CA LEU A 333 -2.32 4.66 15.50
C LEU A 333 -2.61 3.16 15.51
N THR A 334 -2.31 2.51 16.61
CA THR A 334 -2.60 1.09 16.86
C THR A 334 -3.87 0.90 17.70
N ILE A 335 -4.38 1.98 18.26
CA ILE A 335 -5.57 2.02 19.11
C ILE A 335 -6.58 2.97 18.48
N ALA A 336 -7.84 2.55 18.44
CA ALA A 336 -8.90 3.37 17.87
C ALA A 336 -9.10 4.69 18.66
N PRO A 337 -9.29 5.84 18.00
CA PRO A 337 -9.37 7.14 18.67
C PRO A 337 -10.48 7.23 19.73
N TRP A 338 -11.64 6.61 19.49
CA TRP A 338 -12.75 6.63 20.45
C TRP A 338 -12.39 5.96 21.79
N LEU A 339 -11.49 4.97 21.80
CA LEU A 339 -11.03 4.34 23.04
C LEU A 339 -10.19 5.32 23.85
N ILE A 340 -9.34 6.10 23.19
CA ILE A 340 -8.53 7.15 23.81
C ILE A 340 -9.45 8.26 24.35
N LYS A 341 -10.47 8.66 23.57
CA LYS A 341 -11.46 9.67 23.98
C LYS A 341 -12.29 9.22 25.18
N ASN A 342 -12.70 7.96 25.21
CA ASN A 342 -13.41 7.37 26.34
C ASN A 342 -12.54 7.31 27.59
N ASP A 343 -11.29 6.86 27.49
CA ASP A 343 -10.37 6.86 28.64
C ASP A 343 -10.10 8.28 29.15
N TYR A 344 -9.92 9.25 28.26
CA TYR A 344 -9.81 10.66 28.63
C TYR A 344 -11.04 11.15 29.39
N SER A 345 -12.24 10.81 28.93
CA SER A 345 -13.50 11.23 29.56
C SER A 345 -13.68 10.64 30.96
N GLN A 346 -13.24 9.40 31.17
CA GLN A 346 -13.30 8.74 32.49
C GLN A 346 -12.14 9.14 33.41
N ASN A 347 -10.96 9.43 32.85
CA ASN A 347 -9.72 9.65 33.58
C ASN A 347 -8.99 10.94 33.12
N PRO A 348 -9.61 12.13 33.15
CA PRO A 348 -9.04 13.34 32.56
C PRO A 348 -7.70 13.76 33.20
N THR A 349 -7.49 13.44 34.47
CA THR A 349 -6.24 13.73 35.20
C THR A 349 -5.03 12.98 34.64
N LYS A 350 -5.23 11.78 34.08
CA LYS A 350 -4.19 10.99 33.40
C LYS A 350 -3.61 11.73 32.19
N TYR A 351 -4.43 12.56 31.55
CA TYR A 351 -4.08 13.25 30.31
C TYR A 351 -3.59 14.69 30.53
N ILE A 352 -3.52 15.18 31.78
CA ILE A 352 -2.93 16.51 32.08
C ILE A 352 -1.51 16.66 31.50
N PRO A 353 -0.60 15.66 31.58
CA PRO A 353 0.73 15.76 30.97
C PRO A 353 0.68 15.85 29.43
N VAL A 354 -0.34 15.28 28.80
CA VAL A 354 -0.51 15.23 27.34
C VAL A 354 -1.17 16.51 26.84
N PHE A 355 -2.39 16.82 27.30
CA PHE A 355 -3.18 17.94 26.81
C PHE A 355 -2.90 19.27 27.52
N GLY A 356 -2.36 19.26 28.75
CA GLY A 356 -2.07 20.48 29.49
C GLY A 356 -3.32 21.31 29.77
N ASN A 357 -3.28 22.61 29.43
CA ASN A 357 -4.35 23.58 29.71
C ASN A 357 -5.28 23.81 28.51
N LEU A 358 -5.33 22.89 27.55
CA LEU A 358 -6.20 23.04 26.39
C LEU A 358 -7.68 23.03 26.79
N GLY A 359 -8.45 23.90 26.12
CA GLY A 359 -9.89 23.98 26.33
C GLY A 359 -10.64 22.78 25.74
N PRO A 360 -11.90 22.53 26.14
CA PRO A 360 -12.67 21.39 25.67
C PRO A 360 -12.80 21.29 24.14
N LEU A 361 -12.98 22.41 23.45
CA LEU A 361 -13.07 22.46 21.99
C LEU A 361 -11.75 22.05 21.31
N GLN A 362 -10.61 22.53 21.84
CA GLN A 362 -9.30 22.17 21.30
C GLN A 362 -9.01 20.68 21.50
N ILE A 363 -9.44 20.11 22.62
CA ILE A 363 -9.30 18.68 22.88
C ILE A 363 -10.20 17.86 21.95
N ASP A 364 -11.42 18.32 21.68
CA ASP A 364 -12.31 17.67 20.72
C ASP A 364 -11.72 17.69 19.30
N ASP A 365 -11.17 18.83 18.87
CA ASP A 365 -10.46 18.96 17.60
C ASP A 365 -9.20 18.07 17.52
N ILE A 366 -8.48 17.86 18.63
CA ILE A 366 -7.37 16.91 18.69
C ILE A 366 -7.87 15.48 18.41
N PHE A 367 -8.97 15.06 19.03
CA PHE A 367 -9.55 13.74 18.76
C PHE A 367 -10.05 13.63 17.32
N HIS A 368 -10.64 14.69 16.78
CA HIS A 368 -11.02 14.73 15.37
C HIS A 368 -9.80 14.56 14.46
N GLN A 369 -8.66 15.21 14.75
CA GLN A 369 -7.42 14.98 13.98
C GLN A 369 -6.89 13.54 14.08
N LEU A 370 -7.15 12.83 15.18
CA LEU A 370 -6.86 11.40 15.29
C LEU A 370 -7.80 10.57 14.41
N ASP A 371 -9.10 10.87 14.41
CA ASP A 371 -10.09 10.25 13.52
C ASP A 371 -9.67 10.41 12.05
N ILE A 372 -9.23 11.62 11.68
CA ILE A 372 -8.62 11.89 10.37
C ILE A 372 -7.44 10.97 10.16
N CYS A 373 -6.44 10.88 11.04
CA CYS A 373 -5.28 10.01 10.80
C CYS A 373 -5.65 8.53 10.59
N THR A 374 -6.70 8.08 11.27
CA THR A 374 -7.21 6.70 11.17
C THR A 374 -8.25 6.47 10.07
N ALA A 375 -8.47 7.44 9.18
CA ALA A 375 -9.40 7.31 8.05
C ALA A 375 -10.82 6.88 8.46
N MET A 376 -11.32 7.44 9.57
CA MET A 376 -12.69 7.27 10.06
C MET A 376 -13.67 8.14 9.27
N HIS A 377 -14.96 8.12 9.65
CA HIS A 377 -16.02 8.92 9.03
C HIS A 377 -15.83 10.44 9.26
N ALA A 378 -14.97 11.06 8.46
CA ALA A 378 -14.63 12.48 8.54
C ALA A 378 -14.22 13.03 7.17
N PHE A 379 -14.45 14.33 6.95
CA PHE A 379 -13.93 15.04 5.78
C PHE A 379 -12.44 15.31 5.99
N ARG A 380 -11.58 15.00 5.02
CA ARG A 380 -10.12 15.19 5.14
C ARG A 380 -9.62 16.07 3.99
N SER A 381 -8.80 17.06 4.30
CA SER A 381 -8.21 17.94 3.27
C SER A 381 -7.07 17.28 2.49
N ASP A 382 -6.65 16.07 2.87
CA ASP A 382 -5.52 15.35 2.25
C ASP A 382 -5.71 15.11 0.72
N TYR A 383 -6.93 15.21 0.20
CA TYR A 383 -7.28 14.94 -1.21
C TYR A 383 -7.93 16.15 -1.90
N ASP A 384 -7.78 17.34 -1.35
CA ASP A 384 -8.32 18.58 -1.92
C ASP A 384 -7.75 18.86 -3.32
N GLY A 385 -6.46 18.60 -3.52
CA GLY A 385 -5.80 18.68 -4.82
C GLY A 385 -6.39 17.72 -5.86
N ASP A 386 -6.70 16.48 -5.47
CA ASP A 386 -7.36 15.51 -6.35
C ASP A 386 -8.78 15.93 -6.74
N MET A 387 -9.52 16.56 -5.82
CA MET A 387 -10.83 17.15 -6.10
C MET A 387 -10.70 18.32 -7.08
N LEU A 388 -9.75 19.23 -6.86
CA LEU A 388 -9.49 20.36 -7.77
C LEU A 388 -9.05 19.89 -9.16
N ASP A 389 -8.15 18.90 -9.23
CA ASP A 389 -7.69 18.36 -10.51
C ASP A 389 -8.86 17.76 -11.29
N PHE A 390 -9.77 17.05 -10.63
CA PHE A 390 -10.98 16.54 -11.27
C PHE A 390 -11.95 17.65 -11.70
N MET A 391 -12.09 18.71 -10.88
CA MET A 391 -12.92 19.88 -11.22
C MET A 391 -12.41 20.64 -12.44
N GLU A 392 -11.09 20.74 -12.60
CA GLU A 392 -10.44 21.49 -13.67
C GLU A 392 -10.22 20.64 -14.94
N HIS A 393 -9.99 19.34 -14.76
CA HIS A 393 -9.66 18.39 -15.82
C HIS A 393 -10.47 17.11 -15.63
N LEU A 394 -11.63 17.05 -16.28
CA LEU A 394 -12.42 15.83 -16.33
C LEU A 394 -11.61 14.70 -16.98
N CYS A 395 -12.02 13.44 -16.74
CA CYS A 395 -11.33 12.17 -17.03
C CYS A 395 -10.55 12.01 -18.35
N ASN A 396 -10.74 12.88 -19.35
CA ASN A 396 -10.05 12.83 -20.64
C ASN A 396 -8.84 13.77 -20.76
N GLU A 397 -8.61 14.69 -19.82
CA GLU A 397 -7.49 15.66 -19.90
C GLU A 397 -6.28 15.29 -19.02
N ASN A 398 -6.44 14.38 -18.06
CA ASN A 398 -5.39 13.94 -17.11
C ASN A 398 -5.07 12.43 -17.18
N ALA A 399 -5.52 11.74 -18.21
CA ALA A 399 -5.24 10.32 -18.39
C ALA A 399 -4.17 10.11 -19.46
N PHE A 400 -3.18 9.29 -19.12
CA PHE A 400 -1.99 9.05 -19.91
C PHE A 400 -1.89 7.58 -20.27
N ARG A 401 -1.31 7.27 -21.42
CA ARG A 401 -1.16 5.90 -21.88
C ARG A 401 0.03 5.24 -21.20
N LEU A 402 -0.22 4.13 -20.52
CA LEU A 402 0.80 3.17 -20.15
C LEU A 402 0.88 2.07 -21.22
N THR A 403 2.04 1.95 -21.85
CA THR A 403 2.36 0.87 -22.79
C THR A 403 3.26 -0.14 -22.10
N VAL A 404 2.77 -1.38 -21.95
CA VAL A 404 3.54 -2.49 -21.36
C VAL A 404 3.89 -3.49 -22.48
N ASN A 405 5.15 -3.52 -22.91
CA ASN A 405 5.62 -4.49 -23.88
C ASN A 405 6.06 -5.79 -23.20
N ASN A 406 5.74 -6.94 -23.80
CA ASN A 406 6.03 -8.28 -23.25
C ASN A 406 5.50 -8.48 -21.82
N GLY A 407 4.38 -7.83 -21.50
CA GLY A 407 3.74 -7.89 -20.20
C GLY A 407 2.30 -7.41 -20.26
N TYR A 408 1.72 -7.17 -19.09
CA TYR A 408 0.33 -6.80 -18.89
C TYR A 408 0.21 -5.62 -17.91
N GLY A 409 -0.93 -4.95 -17.96
CA GLY A 409 -1.19 -3.70 -17.23
C GLY A 409 -1.15 -2.46 -18.14
N ASP A 410 -1.21 -2.64 -19.47
CA ASP A 410 -1.36 -1.53 -20.40
C ASP A 410 -2.76 -0.89 -20.28
N GLY A 411 -2.83 0.39 -20.60
CA GLY A 411 -4.08 1.12 -20.48
C GLY A 411 -3.92 2.62 -20.59
N VAL A 412 -5.00 3.33 -20.30
CA VAL A 412 -5.01 4.78 -20.15
C VAL A 412 -5.43 5.05 -18.71
N TYR A 413 -4.53 5.65 -17.95
CA TYR A 413 -4.67 5.84 -16.50
C TYR A 413 -4.52 7.31 -16.15
N PRO A 414 -5.37 7.86 -15.26
CA PRO A 414 -5.14 9.15 -14.64
C PRO A 414 -3.72 9.27 -14.06
N ALA A 415 -3.11 10.45 -14.14
CA ALA A 415 -1.90 10.74 -13.38
C ALA A 415 -2.15 10.55 -11.87
N GLY A 416 -1.16 10.01 -11.17
CA GLY A 416 -1.23 9.63 -9.75
C GLY A 416 -1.75 8.21 -9.51
N ASP A 417 -2.45 7.59 -10.47
CA ASP A 417 -2.98 6.24 -10.28
C ASP A 417 -1.85 5.22 -10.07
N THR A 418 -2.03 4.33 -9.09
CA THR A 418 -1.16 3.17 -8.91
C THR A 418 -1.65 2.02 -9.77
N VAL A 419 -0.85 1.60 -10.75
CA VAL A 419 -1.15 0.56 -11.72
C VAL A 419 -0.30 -0.68 -11.45
N HIS A 420 -0.91 -1.85 -11.33
CA HIS A 420 -0.17 -3.11 -11.27
C HIS A 420 0.31 -3.49 -12.68
N VAL A 421 1.58 -3.89 -12.78
CA VAL A 421 2.19 -4.37 -14.02
C VAL A 421 2.80 -5.75 -13.82
N TRP A 422 2.64 -6.62 -14.80
CA TRP A 422 3.14 -8.00 -14.78
C TRP A 422 3.92 -8.31 -16.04
N ALA A 423 5.07 -8.96 -15.89
CA ALA A 423 5.79 -9.52 -17.01
C ALA A 423 4.97 -10.65 -17.66
N GLY A 424 5.18 -10.85 -18.95
CA GLY A 424 4.57 -11.92 -19.71
C GLY A 424 5.00 -13.31 -19.24
N GLU A 425 4.53 -14.31 -19.99
CA GLU A 425 4.76 -15.72 -19.68
C GLU A 425 6.25 -16.09 -19.78
N GLN A 426 6.68 -16.98 -18.89
CA GLN A 426 8.06 -17.43 -18.74
C GLN A 426 8.15 -18.97 -18.93
N PRO A 427 7.69 -19.52 -20.07
CA PRO A 427 7.66 -20.95 -20.29
C PRO A 427 9.07 -21.55 -20.39
N GLY A 428 9.22 -22.77 -19.88
CA GLY A 428 10.46 -23.54 -19.95
C GLY A 428 11.66 -22.78 -19.38
N ASN A 429 12.64 -22.48 -20.24
CA ASN A 429 13.92 -21.88 -19.88
C ASN A 429 13.91 -20.35 -19.89
N LYS A 430 12.76 -19.71 -20.15
CA LYS A 430 12.62 -18.26 -20.06
C LYS A 430 12.57 -17.79 -18.61
N ILE A 431 13.08 -16.60 -18.34
CA ILE A 431 13.08 -15.99 -17.01
C ILE A 431 12.95 -14.47 -17.14
N PHE A 432 12.08 -13.86 -16.36
CA PHE A 432 12.07 -12.40 -16.24
C PHE A 432 13.32 -11.93 -15.48
N VAL A 433 13.98 -10.88 -15.99
CA VAL A 433 15.20 -10.33 -15.37
C VAL A 433 14.98 -8.91 -14.86
N ALA A 434 14.41 -8.04 -15.68
CA ALA A 434 14.16 -6.64 -15.35
C ALA A 434 13.12 -6.00 -16.30
N TRP A 435 12.53 -4.90 -15.86
CA TRP A 435 11.83 -3.94 -16.69
C TRP A 435 12.85 -3.00 -17.37
N GLN A 436 12.49 -2.50 -18.55
CA GLN A 436 13.28 -1.53 -19.34
C GLN A 436 12.37 -0.40 -19.82
N GLY A 437 12.94 0.76 -20.14
CA GLY A 437 12.19 1.96 -20.54
C GLY A 437 12.07 2.92 -19.36
N ASP A 438 10.87 3.47 -19.17
CA ASP A 438 10.54 4.47 -18.15
C ASP A 438 10.36 3.81 -16.76
N THR A 439 11.40 3.16 -16.25
CA THR A 439 11.34 2.35 -15.03
C THR A 439 11.43 3.17 -13.74
N GLU A 440 11.69 4.48 -13.81
CA GLU A 440 11.75 5.37 -12.64
C GLU A 440 10.41 5.52 -11.91
N TYR A 441 9.30 5.14 -12.56
CA TYR A 441 7.95 5.15 -12.00
C TYR A 441 7.56 3.80 -11.36
N LEU A 442 8.37 2.77 -11.52
CA LEU A 442 8.13 1.44 -10.94
C LEU A 442 8.64 1.38 -9.50
N LYS A 443 7.85 0.72 -8.64
CA LYS A 443 8.27 0.41 -7.26
C LYS A 443 9.49 -0.50 -7.23
N ASN A 444 9.49 -1.54 -8.06
CA ASN A 444 10.63 -2.45 -8.25
C ASN A 444 10.74 -2.78 -9.74
N ASP A 445 11.89 -2.47 -10.35
CA ASP A 445 12.15 -2.74 -11.76
C ASP A 445 12.72 -4.15 -12.00
N ASN A 446 13.11 -4.86 -10.94
CA ASN A 446 13.71 -6.19 -10.98
C ASN A 446 12.77 -7.31 -10.48
N GLU A 447 11.48 -7.02 -10.30
CA GLU A 447 10.45 -8.01 -9.97
C GLU A 447 9.45 -8.14 -11.12
N TRP A 448 9.09 -9.39 -11.45
CA TRP A 448 8.21 -9.67 -12.59
C TRP A 448 6.78 -9.16 -12.36
N HIS A 449 6.38 -8.97 -11.11
CA HIS A 449 5.20 -8.22 -10.71
C HIS A 449 5.65 -6.95 -9.96
N SER A 450 5.18 -5.79 -10.40
CA SER A 450 5.46 -4.50 -9.78
C SER A 450 4.24 -3.57 -9.82
N THR A 451 4.37 -2.39 -9.23
CA THR A 451 3.39 -1.30 -9.30
C THR A 451 4.03 -0.05 -9.87
N LEU A 452 3.29 0.69 -10.68
CA LEU A 452 3.70 1.92 -11.35
C LEU A 452 2.81 3.07 -10.88
N ILE A 453 3.38 4.20 -10.48
CA ILE A 453 2.60 5.43 -10.28
C ILE A 453 2.55 6.17 -11.61
N MET A 454 1.35 6.33 -12.17
CA MET A 454 1.19 6.92 -13.50
C MET A 454 1.59 8.40 -13.47
N PRO A 455 2.59 8.84 -14.23
CA PRO A 455 2.97 10.25 -14.29
C PRO A 455 2.03 11.03 -15.22
N ASN A 456 2.26 12.34 -15.31
CA ASN A 456 1.48 13.25 -16.14
C ASN A 456 1.88 13.26 -17.64
N HIS A 457 2.30 12.11 -18.17
CA HIS A 457 2.64 11.88 -19.57
C HIS A 457 2.61 10.38 -19.87
N ASP A 458 2.58 10.03 -21.15
CA ASP A 458 2.58 8.62 -21.59
C ASP A 458 3.89 7.93 -21.16
N VAL A 459 3.76 6.67 -20.74
CA VAL A 459 4.86 5.85 -20.22
C VAL A 459 4.98 4.58 -21.05
N THR A 460 6.22 4.18 -21.33
CA THR A 460 6.51 2.88 -21.97
C THR A 460 7.50 2.08 -21.13
N ILE A 461 7.06 0.91 -20.69
CA ILE A 461 7.90 -0.10 -20.04
C ILE A 461 7.88 -1.40 -20.84
N SER A 462 8.97 -2.16 -20.77
CA SER A 462 9.13 -3.44 -21.47
C SER A 462 9.71 -4.49 -20.55
N ALA A 463 9.07 -5.66 -20.44
CA ALA A 463 9.64 -6.77 -19.69
C ALA A 463 10.77 -7.43 -20.49
N PHE A 464 11.94 -7.54 -19.87
CA PHE A 464 13.07 -8.29 -20.42
C PHE A 464 13.02 -9.74 -19.93
N ILE A 465 12.62 -10.64 -20.83
CA ILE A 465 12.42 -12.08 -20.57
C ILE A 465 13.34 -12.90 -21.48
N PRO A 466 14.64 -12.99 -21.18
CA PRO A 466 15.57 -13.83 -21.93
C PRO A 466 15.28 -15.32 -21.73
N GLU A 467 15.79 -16.11 -22.68
CA GLU A 467 15.88 -17.57 -22.56
C GLU A 467 17.26 -17.96 -22.04
N LEU A 468 17.32 -18.83 -21.04
CA LEU A 468 18.59 -19.40 -20.56
C LEU A 468 19.19 -20.29 -21.65
N GLU A 469 20.49 -20.17 -21.86
CA GLU A 469 21.24 -21.08 -22.72
C GLU A 469 21.06 -22.53 -22.25
N ALA A 470 21.01 -23.50 -23.17
CA ALA A 470 20.79 -24.90 -22.83
C ALA A 470 21.83 -25.48 -21.84
N SER A 471 23.03 -24.91 -21.78
CA SER A 471 24.07 -25.27 -20.80
C SER A 471 23.80 -24.76 -19.38
N VAL A 472 22.89 -23.79 -19.22
CA VAL A 472 22.48 -23.21 -17.94
C VAL A 472 21.29 -24.01 -17.39
N GLU A 473 21.60 -25.22 -16.93
CA GLU A 473 20.63 -26.15 -16.39
C GLU A 473 21.10 -26.77 -15.07
N MET A 474 20.17 -26.99 -14.14
CA MET A 474 20.46 -27.76 -12.92
C MET A 474 20.51 -29.25 -13.23
N LYS A 475 21.57 -29.94 -12.78
CA LYS A 475 21.76 -31.39 -12.94
C LYS A 475 21.78 -32.07 -11.60
N THR A 476 21.23 -33.28 -11.52
CA THR A 476 21.25 -34.09 -10.31
C THR A 476 22.41 -35.08 -10.33
N PHE A 477 23.19 -35.08 -9.25
CA PHE A 477 24.32 -35.96 -9.02
C PHE A 477 24.15 -36.71 -7.71
N ASN A 478 24.77 -37.89 -7.62
CA ASN A 478 24.92 -38.62 -6.37
C ASN A 478 26.29 -38.27 -5.78
N ILE A 479 26.29 -37.53 -4.68
CA ILE A 479 27.50 -37.03 -4.02
C ILE A 479 27.51 -37.53 -2.58
N LYS A 480 28.66 -38.02 -2.11
CA LYS A 480 28.81 -38.48 -0.73
C LYS A 480 28.69 -37.27 0.21
N GLY A 481 27.67 -37.27 1.07
CA GLY A 481 27.55 -36.38 2.22
C GLY A 481 28.45 -36.86 3.37
N ALA A 482 28.15 -36.43 4.60
CA ALA A 482 28.92 -36.85 5.77
C ALA A 482 28.88 -38.38 5.96
N GLU A 483 27.68 -38.96 5.89
CA GLU A 483 27.47 -40.39 6.11
C GLU A 483 26.83 -41.10 4.92
N ASN A 484 25.89 -40.46 4.23
CA ASN A 484 25.09 -41.09 3.17
C ASN A 484 25.29 -40.43 1.81
N ILE A 485 24.96 -41.14 0.73
CA ILE A 485 24.97 -40.57 -0.61
C ILE A 485 23.75 -39.66 -0.75
N LYS A 486 23.99 -38.40 -1.06
CA LYS A 486 22.99 -37.36 -1.24
C LYS A 486 22.67 -37.20 -2.73
N LYS A 487 21.39 -37.02 -3.05
CA LYS A 487 20.99 -36.47 -4.35
C LYS A 487 21.15 -34.96 -4.31
N VAL A 488 22.06 -34.45 -5.13
CA VAL A 488 22.40 -33.02 -5.18
C VAL A 488 22.02 -32.49 -6.55
N THR A 489 21.02 -31.62 -6.60
CA THR A 489 20.59 -30.92 -7.81
C THR A 489 21.28 -29.57 -7.84
N MET A 490 22.17 -29.35 -8.80
CA MET A 490 23.04 -28.17 -8.80
C MET A 490 23.38 -27.66 -10.20
N TYR A 491 23.76 -26.39 -10.27
CA TYR A 491 24.39 -25.74 -11.40
C TYR A 491 25.58 -24.91 -10.91
N PHE A 492 26.68 -24.93 -11.67
CA PHE A 492 27.80 -24.02 -11.51
C PHE A 492 28.05 -23.30 -12.83
N PRO A 493 28.10 -21.95 -12.86
CA PRO A 493 28.61 -21.22 -14.01
C PRO A 493 30.12 -21.48 -14.20
N PRO A 494 30.70 -21.09 -15.35
CA PRO A 494 32.14 -21.06 -15.52
C PRO A 494 32.83 -20.37 -14.33
N LYS A 495 33.93 -20.96 -13.83
CA LYS A 495 34.58 -20.53 -12.58
C LYS A 495 34.96 -19.04 -12.59
N ASP A 496 35.38 -18.52 -13.73
CA ASP A 496 35.75 -17.13 -13.95
C ASP A 496 34.56 -16.15 -13.90
N LYS A 497 33.32 -16.65 -14.03
CA LYS A 497 32.09 -15.87 -13.89
C LYS A 497 31.40 -16.03 -12.54
N LEU A 498 31.77 -17.04 -11.75
CA LEU A 498 31.11 -17.41 -10.50
C LEU A 498 31.13 -16.25 -9.49
N LYS A 499 29.95 -15.69 -9.18
CA LYS A 499 29.79 -14.60 -8.20
C LYS A 499 29.59 -15.08 -6.77
N GLY A 500 29.08 -16.30 -6.62
CA GLY A 500 28.82 -16.91 -5.32
C GLY A 500 28.00 -18.19 -5.45
N VAL A 501 27.81 -18.88 -4.33
CA VAL A 501 27.03 -20.11 -4.23
C VAL A 501 25.80 -19.86 -3.36
N VAL A 502 24.62 -20.12 -3.90
CA VAL A 502 23.35 -20.09 -3.16
C VAL A 502 22.90 -21.51 -2.90
N TRP A 503 22.78 -21.85 -1.62
CA TRP A 503 22.28 -23.14 -1.18
C TRP A 503 20.77 -23.07 -0.93
N LEU A 504 20.03 -23.99 -1.52
CA LEU A 504 18.57 -23.95 -1.65
C LEU A 504 17.92 -25.08 -0.85
N TRP A 505 17.11 -24.73 0.14
CA TRP A 505 16.55 -25.66 1.13
C TRP A 505 15.03 -25.79 1.03
N HIS A 506 14.55 -27.04 0.93
CA HIS A 506 13.13 -27.33 0.77
C HIS A 506 12.36 -27.24 2.10
N GLY A 507 11.03 -27.10 2.05
CA GLY A 507 10.18 -27.15 3.25
C GLY A 507 10.03 -28.56 3.83
N THR A 508 9.28 -28.69 4.93
CA THR A 508 8.91 -29.99 5.51
C THR A 508 8.30 -30.90 4.46
N ASN A 509 8.69 -32.17 4.43
CA ASN A 509 8.31 -33.16 3.41
C ASN A 509 8.70 -32.78 1.97
N GLY A 510 9.53 -31.77 1.76
CA GLY A 510 10.02 -31.41 0.43
C GLY A 510 11.10 -32.36 -0.11
N PHE A 511 11.58 -32.01 -1.31
CA PHE A 511 12.74 -32.62 -1.97
C PHE A 511 13.62 -31.52 -2.55
N GLY A 512 14.94 -31.71 -2.56
CA GLY A 512 15.89 -30.75 -3.14
C GLY A 512 15.66 -30.53 -4.64
N VAL A 513 15.19 -31.54 -5.37
CA VAL A 513 14.88 -31.43 -6.81
C VAL A 513 13.72 -30.46 -7.11
N ASN A 514 12.90 -30.09 -6.13
CA ASN A 514 11.80 -29.14 -6.32
C ASN A 514 12.28 -27.77 -6.82
N TRP A 515 13.51 -27.37 -6.48
CA TRP A 515 14.17 -26.15 -6.98
C TRP A 515 14.46 -26.17 -8.49
N SER A 516 14.20 -27.28 -9.17
CA SER A 516 14.29 -27.44 -10.64
C SER A 516 12.97 -27.84 -11.31
N LYS A 517 11.86 -27.88 -10.55
CA LYS A 517 10.58 -28.43 -11.02
C LYS A 517 9.35 -27.61 -10.63
N VAL A 518 9.29 -27.16 -9.37
CA VAL A 518 8.18 -26.33 -8.87
C VAL A 518 8.38 -24.93 -9.42
N TYR A 519 7.36 -24.36 -10.09
CA TYR A 519 7.51 -23.15 -10.90
C TYR A 519 8.18 -21.99 -10.16
N ASP A 520 7.64 -21.55 -9.03
CA ASP A 520 8.18 -20.39 -8.31
C ASP A 520 9.58 -20.66 -7.73
N MET A 521 9.85 -21.87 -7.24
CA MET A 521 11.18 -22.28 -6.77
C MET A 521 12.18 -22.32 -7.93
N PHE A 522 11.79 -22.87 -9.08
CA PHE A 522 12.65 -22.95 -10.24
C PHE A 522 12.84 -21.59 -10.90
N SER A 523 11.85 -20.70 -10.86
CA SER A 523 11.97 -19.30 -11.26
C SER A 523 13.10 -18.61 -10.47
N TYR A 524 13.15 -18.79 -9.15
CA TYR A 524 14.25 -18.27 -8.33
C TYR A 524 15.61 -18.88 -8.70
N SER A 525 15.69 -20.20 -8.88
CA SER A 525 16.92 -20.86 -9.35
C SER A 525 17.38 -20.29 -10.70
N LYS A 526 16.47 -20.16 -11.67
CA LYS A 526 16.76 -19.58 -13.00
C LYS A 526 17.28 -18.15 -12.89
N TYR A 527 16.69 -17.34 -12.02
CA TYR A 527 17.11 -15.96 -11.78
C TYR A 527 18.56 -15.91 -11.24
N LEU A 528 18.89 -16.75 -10.27
CA LEU A 528 20.25 -16.87 -9.73
C LEU A 528 21.25 -17.34 -10.78
N MET A 529 20.91 -18.37 -11.55
CA MET A 529 21.76 -18.92 -12.61
C MET A 529 22.02 -17.90 -13.72
N TYR A 530 20.99 -17.13 -14.12
CA TYR A 530 21.13 -16.03 -15.09
C TYR A 530 22.17 -15.00 -14.64
N HIS A 531 22.26 -14.75 -13.33
CA HIS A 531 23.19 -13.79 -12.74
C HIS A 531 24.55 -14.38 -12.34
N ASP A 532 24.93 -15.56 -12.87
CA ASP A 532 26.19 -16.25 -12.60
C ASP A 532 26.41 -16.65 -11.14
N TYR A 533 25.33 -17.00 -10.43
CA TYR A 533 25.42 -17.67 -9.14
C TYR A 533 25.31 -19.19 -9.35
N ALA A 534 26.16 -19.94 -8.64
CA ALA A 534 25.93 -21.38 -8.50
C ALA A 534 24.73 -21.62 -7.59
N VAL A 535 23.92 -22.61 -7.92
CA VAL A 535 22.76 -23.02 -7.13
C VAL A 535 22.89 -24.48 -6.74
N ILE A 536 22.65 -24.80 -5.48
CA ILE A 536 22.84 -26.16 -4.94
C ILE A 536 21.66 -26.51 -4.05
N ALA A 537 20.94 -27.58 -4.39
CA ALA A 537 19.84 -28.11 -3.60
C ALA A 537 20.05 -29.59 -3.29
N THR A 538 19.75 -30.00 -2.06
CA THR A 538 19.81 -31.41 -1.66
C THR A 538 18.74 -31.74 -0.62
N ASP A 539 18.36 -33.01 -0.57
CA ASP A 539 17.40 -33.54 0.39
C ASP A 539 17.96 -33.46 1.83
N CYS A 540 17.09 -33.22 2.81
CA CYS A 540 17.44 -33.46 4.21
C CYS A 540 17.82 -34.94 4.45
N GLU A 541 18.48 -35.23 5.56
CA GLU A 541 18.93 -36.58 5.88
C GLU A 541 17.79 -37.57 6.02
N GLU A 542 16.72 -37.18 6.70
CA GLU A 542 15.52 -38.00 6.86
C GLU A 542 14.93 -38.39 5.50
N ARG A 543 14.87 -37.42 4.58
CA ARG A 543 14.40 -37.64 3.21
C ARG A 543 15.34 -38.55 2.42
N THR A 544 16.64 -38.44 2.64
CA THR A 544 17.66 -39.30 1.99
C THR A 544 17.51 -40.76 2.41
N LEU A 545 17.22 -41.00 3.69
CA LEU A 545 17.04 -42.34 4.25
C LEU A 545 15.62 -42.88 4.07
N GLY A 546 14.64 -42.01 3.80
CA GLY A 546 13.22 -42.37 3.85
C GLY A 546 12.77 -42.72 5.27
N MET A 547 13.42 -42.16 6.29
CA MET A 547 13.24 -42.49 7.70
C MET A 547 13.11 -41.21 8.51
N ASP A 548 12.07 -41.17 9.34
CA ASP A 548 11.84 -40.11 10.32
C ASP A 548 12.75 -40.40 11.53
N LEU A 549 13.83 -39.63 11.67
CA LEU A 549 14.90 -39.91 12.62
C LEU A 549 14.56 -39.40 14.02
N ASN A 550 13.71 -38.38 14.12
CA ASN A 550 13.32 -37.77 15.39
C ASN A 550 11.93 -38.20 15.88
N GLY A 551 11.15 -38.91 15.05
CA GLY A 551 9.86 -39.51 15.40
C GLY A 551 8.69 -38.53 15.38
N ASP A 552 8.81 -37.39 14.69
CA ASP A 552 7.77 -36.35 14.66
C ASP A 552 6.74 -36.49 13.52
N GLY A 553 6.87 -37.53 12.71
CA GLY A 553 5.91 -37.94 11.68
C GLY A 553 6.09 -37.27 10.33
N VAL A 554 7.13 -36.45 10.14
CA VAL A 554 7.45 -35.79 8.87
C VAL A 554 8.95 -35.83 8.59
N TYR A 555 9.35 -35.48 7.37
CA TYR A 555 10.76 -35.38 7.00
C TYR A 555 11.22 -33.93 6.96
N ARG A 556 12.22 -33.57 7.76
CA ARG A 556 12.74 -32.19 7.87
C ARG A 556 14.25 -32.16 8.09
N TYR A 557 14.85 -30.97 8.02
CA TYR A 557 16.27 -30.78 8.31
C TYR A 557 16.53 -30.85 9.81
N SER A 558 17.61 -31.51 10.21
CA SER A 558 18.21 -31.40 11.53
C SER A 558 19.00 -30.10 11.63
N PHE A 559 18.58 -29.19 12.50
CA PHE A 559 19.24 -27.88 12.64
C PHE A 559 19.23 -27.34 14.06
N GLY A 560 20.22 -26.49 14.33
CA GLY A 560 20.53 -25.93 15.63
C GLY A 560 21.92 -25.31 15.61
N VAL A 561 22.42 -24.86 16.77
CA VAL A 561 23.75 -24.23 16.87
C VAL A 561 24.92 -25.22 16.82
N ASP A 562 24.67 -26.51 17.05
CA ASP A 562 25.70 -27.55 16.94
C ASP A 562 25.98 -27.88 15.48
N SER A 563 27.12 -27.39 14.98
CA SER A 563 27.58 -27.68 13.63
C SER A 563 27.64 -29.18 13.27
N ASN A 564 27.71 -30.10 14.24
CA ASN A 564 27.81 -31.54 13.97
C ASN A 564 26.48 -32.22 13.64
N LEU A 565 25.35 -31.49 13.70
CA LEU A 565 24.07 -32.02 13.23
C LEU A 565 24.20 -32.52 11.78
N ILE A 566 23.55 -33.65 11.49
CA ILE A 566 23.86 -34.43 10.28
C ILE A 566 23.64 -33.63 8.99
N ASP A 567 22.60 -32.81 8.91
CA ASP A 567 22.38 -31.97 7.73
C ASP A 567 23.42 -30.85 7.57
N GLN A 568 23.92 -30.31 8.68
CA GLN A 568 25.01 -29.33 8.66
C GLN A 568 26.36 -30.00 8.34
N ALA A 569 26.59 -31.23 8.80
CA ALA A 569 27.75 -32.04 8.43
C ALA A 569 27.74 -32.39 6.93
N ASN A 570 26.57 -32.73 6.38
CA ASN A 570 26.40 -32.94 4.94
C ASN A 570 26.80 -31.72 4.12
N ILE A 571 26.40 -30.51 4.55
CA ILE A 571 26.79 -29.26 3.87
C ILE A 571 28.30 -29.11 3.79
N ARG A 572 29.02 -29.35 4.90
CA ARG A 572 30.49 -29.29 4.91
C ARG A 572 31.10 -30.29 3.93
N ALA A 573 30.66 -31.55 3.97
CA ALA A 573 31.17 -32.59 3.09
C ALA A 573 30.95 -32.26 1.60
N LEU A 574 29.77 -31.74 1.25
CA LEU A 574 29.45 -31.32 -0.11
C LEU A 574 30.29 -30.12 -0.54
N ARG A 575 30.40 -29.09 0.30
CA ARG A 575 31.22 -27.90 0.02
C ARG A 575 32.68 -28.27 -0.21
N ASP A 576 33.25 -29.11 0.65
CA ASP A 576 34.63 -29.56 0.54
C ASP A 576 34.85 -30.38 -0.74
N THR A 577 33.85 -31.17 -1.15
CA THR A 577 33.86 -31.86 -2.46
C THR A 577 33.92 -30.85 -3.61
N PHE A 578 33.09 -29.81 -3.61
CA PHE A 578 33.09 -28.80 -4.67
C PHE A 578 34.40 -28.02 -4.77
N ILE A 579 35.02 -27.72 -3.62
CA ILE A 579 36.35 -27.09 -3.56
C ILE A 579 37.43 -28.03 -4.12
N LEU A 580 37.43 -29.30 -3.70
CA LEU A 580 38.40 -30.30 -4.17
C LEU A 580 38.34 -30.49 -5.69
N HIS A 581 37.13 -30.44 -6.26
CA HIS A 581 36.91 -30.55 -7.71
C HIS A 581 37.10 -29.22 -8.45
N GLY A 582 37.50 -28.15 -7.76
CA GLY A 582 37.79 -26.84 -8.34
C GLY A 582 36.57 -26.07 -8.86
N LEU A 583 35.35 -26.46 -8.46
CA LEU A 583 34.11 -25.78 -8.85
C LEU A 583 33.93 -24.43 -8.13
N MET A 584 34.50 -24.32 -6.93
CA MET A 584 34.56 -23.09 -6.13
C MET A 584 35.86 -23.06 -5.33
N ASP A 585 36.17 -21.92 -4.72
CA ASP A 585 37.31 -21.74 -3.83
C ASP A 585 36.84 -21.57 -2.37
N GLN A 586 37.77 -21.67 -1.41
CA GLN A 586 37.45 -21.45 0.00
C GLN A 586 36.89 -20.04 0.26
N SER A 587 37.32 -19.05 -0.53
CA SER A 587 36.88 -17.66 -0.43
C SER A 587 35.62 -17.35 -1.24
N THR A 588 35.04 -18.33 -1.96
CA THR A 588 33.82 -18.09 -2.73
C THR A 588 32.67 -17.73 -1.77
N PRO A 589 31.95 -16.61 -1.99
CA PRO A 589 30.83 -16.23 -1.14
C PRO A 589 29.72 -17.29 -1.14
N ASN A 590 29.19 -17.62 0.03
CA ASN A 590 28.08 -18.55 0.19
C ASN A 590 26.86 -17.85 0.80
N PHE A 591 25.68 -18.24 0.37
CA PHE A 591 24.38 -17.75 0.84
C PHE A 591 23.46 -18.93 1.10
N ALA A 592 22.61 -18.82 2.13
CA ALA A 592 21.57 -19.79 2.40
C ALA A 592 20.21 -19.24 1.95
N SER A 593 19.37 -20.06 1.33
CA SER A 593 18.02 -19.67 0.95
C SER A 593 17.07 -20.83 1.10
N GLY A 594 15.89 -20.60 1.68
CA GLY A 594 14.97 -21.70 1.92
C GLY A 594 13.53 -21.28 2.16
N PHE A 595 12.67 -22.29 2.05
CA PHE A 595 11.23 -22.17 2.24
C PHE A 595 10.78 -22.94 3.48
N SER A 596 9.87 -22.38 4.28
CA SER A 596 9.26 -23.08 5.43
C SER A 596 10.32 -23.59 6.42
N ALA A 597 10.34 -24.88 6.77
CA ALA A 597 11.41 -25.48 7.57
C ALA A 597 12.82 -25.31 6.94
N GLY A 598 12.93 -25.26 5.61
CA GLY A 598 14.17 -24.91 4.93
C GLY A 598 14.56 -23.43 5.09
N GLY A 599 13.57 -22.54 5.23
CA GLY A 599 13.78 -21.14 5.57
C GLY A 599 14.34 -20.98 6.97
N ALA A 600 13.72 -21.67 7.94
CA ALA A 600 14.23 -21.77 9.31
C ALA A 600 15.64 -22.38 9.38
N PHE A 601 15.90 -23.43 8.59
CA PHE A 601 17.23 -24.03 8.48
C PHE A 601 18.27 -23.05 7.94
N SER A 602 17.89 -22.24 6.95
CA SER A 602 18.77 -21.26 6.31
C SER A 602 19.37 -20.27 7.29
N GLU A 603 18.62 -19.86 8.32
CA GLU A 603 19.05 -18.82 9.26
C GLU A 603 20.25 -19.21 10.12
N PHE A 604 20.42 -20.51 10.39
CA PHE A 604 21.54 -21.02 11.17
C PHE A 604 22.86 -20.95 10.39
N LEU A 605 22.82 -21.13 9.07
CA LEU A 605 24.01 -21.37 8.25
C LEU A 605 24.99 -20.20 8.20
N PRO A 606 24.56 -18.92 8.11
CA PRO A 606 25.46 -17.77 8.21
C PRO A 606 26.30 -17.75 9.49
N SER A 607 25.69 -18.06 10.63
CA SER A 607 26.38 -18.01 11.92
C SER A 607 27.32 -19.22 12.11
N ILE A 608 26.99 -20.37 11.53
CA ILE A 608 27.75 -21.63 11.71
C ILE A 608 28.92 -21.73 10.74
N PHE A 609 28.71 -21.34 9.48
CA PHE A 609 29.70 -21.50 8.41
C PHE A 609 30.34 -20.19 7.95
N ASP A 610 30.06 -19.10 8.65
CA ASP A 610 30.52 -17.75 8.29
C ASP A 610 30.06 -17.35 6.88
N TRP A 611 28.84 -17.74 6.50
CA TRP A 611 28.25 -17.35 5.22
C TRP A 611 27.75 -15.90 5.25
N ILE A 612 27.57 -15.32 4.07
CA ILE A 612 27.30 -13.88 3.92
C ILE A 612 25.92 -13.51 4.47
N ALA A 613 24.88 -14.27 4.12
CA ALA A 613 23.52 -13.99 4.54
C ALA A 613 22.60 -15.21 4.36
N SER A 614 21.39 -15.11 4.90
CA SER A 614 20.31 -16.06 4.62
C SER A 614 19.02 -15.39 4.13
N TYR A 615 18.33 -16.05 3.21
CA TYR A 615 16.98 -15.74 2.75
C TYR A 615 16.00 -16.79 3.29
N ASN A 616 15.11 -16.38 4.20
CA ASN A 616 14.03 -17.20 4.72
C ASN A 616 12.69 -16.73 4.10
N GLN A 617 12.01 -17.64 3.40
CA GLN A 617 10.64 -17.42 2.95
C GLN A 617 9.64 -18.35 3.69
N SER A 618 8.65 -17.73 4.33
CA SER A 618 7.57 -18.40 5.08
C SER A 618 8.04 -19.35 6.19
N GLY A 619 9.24 -19.15 6.75
CA GLY A 619 9.61 -19.67 8.06
C GLY A 619 9.42 -18.58 9.11
N ALA A 620 8.80 -18.90 10.25
CA ALA A 620 8.48 -17.92 11.30
C ALA A 620 9.71 -17.18 11.89
N GLY A 621 10.93 -17.55 11.54
CA GLY A 621 12.14 -17.06 12.19
C GLY A 621 12.55 -17.95 13.36
N ILE A 622 13.78 -17.77 13.84
CA ILE A 622 14.28 -18.47 15.03
C ILE A 622 14.51 -17.47 16.15
N GLU A 623 13.76 -17.58 17.26
CA GLU A 623 13.86 -16.68 18.40
C GLU A 623 15.30 -16.52 18.90
N MET A 624 15.99 -17.66 19.11
CA MET A 624 17.39 -17.67 19.56
C MET A 624 18.30 -16.87 18.63
N LEU A 625 18.14 -17.00 17.31
CA LEU A 625 18.98 -16.27 16.35
C LEU A 625 18.62 -14.79 16.33
N SER A 626 17.33 -14.44 16.44
CA SER A 626 16.88 -13.06 16.58
C SER A 626 17.54 -12.33 17.76
N GLN A 627 17.80 -13.06 18.84
CA GLN A 627 18.43 -12.54 20.06
C GLN A 627 19.96 -12.59 20.05
N ASN A 628 20.60 -13.40 19.20
CA ASN A 628 22.05 -13.67 19.30
C ASN A 628 22.85 -13.50 18.00
N ALA A 629 22.25 -13.73 16.84
CA ALA A 629 22.98 -13.69 15.57
C ALA A 629 23.45 -12.27 15.22
N LYS A 630 24.45 -12.22 14.34
CA LYS A 630 25.10 -10.98 13.87
C LYS A 630 25.17 -10.88 12.34
N LYS A 631 24.86 -11.97 11.64
CA LYS A 631 24.88 -12.02 10.18
C LYS A 631 23.63 -11.35 9.59
N PRO A 632 23.68 -10.89 8.34
CA PRO A 632 22.51 -10.36 7.64
C PRO A 632 21.43 -11.40 7.30
N TYR A 633 20.17 -10.96 7.31
CA TYR A 633 18.98 -11.77 7.05
C TYR A 633 18.00 -11.08 6.07
N PHE A 634 17.39 -11.85 5.17
CA PHE A 634 16.28 -11.40 4.31
C PHE A 634 15.07 -12.30 4.56
N HIS A 635 13.97 -11.74 5.06
CA HIS A 635 12.78 -12.49 5.44
C HIS A 635 11.59 -12.06 4.59
N VAL A 636 10.86 -13.04 4.05
CA VAL A 636 9.58 -12.83 3.35
C VAL A 636 8.53 -13.74 3.98
N ILE A 637 7.60 -13.16 4.74
CA ILE A 637 6.64 -13.90 5.57
C ILE A 637 5.25 -13.74 4.97
N SER A 638 4.49 -14.83 4.90
CA SER A 638 3.17 -14.82 4.24
C SER A 638 2.09 -14.33 5.20
N ARG A 639 1.34 -13.27 4.86
CA ARG A 639 0.31 -12.72 5.75
C ARG A 639 -0.79 -13.75 6.07
N ASN A 640 -1.23 -14.46 5.05
CA ASN A 640 -2.29 -15.46 5.14
C ASN A 640 -1.72 -16.87 5.23
N ASP A 641 -0.59 -17.04 5.92
CA ASP A 641 0.03 -18.34 6.10
C ASP A 641 -0.97 -19.33 6.72
N ASN A 642 -1.21 -20.42 6.01
CA ASN A 642 -2.21 -21.43 6.35
C ASN A 642 -1.58 -22.71 6.91
N ASN A 643 -0.27 -22.71 7.18
CA ASN A 643 0.41 -23.85 7.78
C ASN A 643 0.17 -23.87 9.30
N PRO A 644 -0.18 -25.02 9.90
CA PRO A 644 -0.37 -25.12 11.34
C PRO A 644 0.85 -24.70 12.18
N ASP A 645 2.07 -24.93 11.69
CA ASP A 645 3.31 -24.68 12.44
C ASP A 645 3.77 -23.22 12.36
N VAL A 646 3.37 -22.49 11.30
CA VAL A 646 3.82 -21.11 11.02
C VAL A 646 2.69 -20.20 10.53
N GLY A 647 1.45 -20.51 10.94
CA GLY A 647 0.22 -19.79 10.58
C GLY A 647 0.14 -18.42 11.26
N PRO A 648 -1.05 -17.92 11.65
CA PRO A 648 -1.18 -16.58 12.23
C PRO A 648 -0.21 -16.29 13.38
N GLN A 649 0.00 -17.26 14.29
CA GLN A 649 0.98 -17.11 15.37
C GLN A 649 2.42 -17.04 14.85
N GLY A 650 2.78 -17.86 13.86
CA GLY A 650 4.11 -17.82 13.25
C GLY A 650 4.40 -16.50 12.53
N VAL A 651 3.37 -15.85 11.98
CA VAL A 651 3.49 -14.50 11.40
C VAL A 651 3.78 -13.47 12.49
N GLU A 652 3.06 -13.51 13.61
CA GLU A 652 3.30 -12.63 14.77
C GLU A 652 4.68 -12.87 15.39
N ASP A 653 5.12 -14.13 15.47
CA ASP A 653 6.45 -14.51 15.92
C ASP A 653 7.52 -13.93 14.97
N ALA A 654 7.33 -14.03 13.66
CA ALA A 654 8.24 -13.46 12.66
C ALA A 654 8.36 -11.94 12.80
N ILE A 655 7.24 -11.24 13.03
CA ILE A 655 7.22 -9.80 13.29
C ILE A 655 8.00 -9.51 14.58
N THR A 656 7.77 -10.28 15.64
CA THR A 656 8.47 -10.13 16.93
C THR A 656 9.97 -10.36 16.78
N TYR A 657 10.39 -11.43 16.11
CA TYR A 657 11.80 -11.74 15.89
C TYR A 657 12.47 -10.72 14.98
N SER A 658 11.76 -10.19 13.97
CA SER A 658 12.30 -9.13 13.12
C SER A 658 12.72 -7.90 13.93
N LYS A 659 11.93 -7.54 14.94
CA LYS A 659 12.22 -6.45 15.87
C LYS A 659 13.51 -6.70 16.66
N ASN A 660 13.71 -7.93 17.15
CA ASN A 660 14.91 -8.29 17.91
C ASN A 660 16.20 -8.10 17.09
N TYR A 661 16.18 -8.46 15.81
CA TYR A 661 17.31 -8.21 14.90
C TYR A 661 17.58 -6.70 14.74
N LEU A 662 16.53 -5.92 14.45
CA LEU A 662 16.63 -4.49 14.19
C LEU A 662 17.05 -3.69 15.43
N ASP A 663 16.51 -3.97 16.61
CA ASP A 663 16.88 -3.31 17.88
C ASP A 663 18.36 -3.54 18.24
N ARG A 664 18.93 -4.65 17.76
CA ARG A 664 20.34 -5.01 17.92
C ARG A 664 21.23 -4.55 16.77
N HIS A 665 20.70 -3.77 15.82
CA HIS A 665 21.40 -3.26 14.65
C HIS A 665 21.95 -4.37 13.73
N VAL A 666 21.28 -5.53 13.69
CA VAL A 666 21.56 -6.59 12.73
C VAL A 666 20.86 -6.25 11.42
N CYS A 667 21.57 -6.36 10.29
CA CYS A 667 20.99 -6.10 8.98
C CYS A 667 19.88 -7.09 8.67
N LEU A 668 18.62 -6.62 8.67
CA LEU A 668 17.45 -7.41 8.32
C LEU A 668 16.61 -6.67 7.29
N ASN A 669 16.30 -7.34 6.18
CA ASN A 669 15.25 -6.91 5.26
C ASN A 669 14.01 -7.79 5.50
N PHE A 670 12.99 -7.27 6.17
CA PHE A 670 11.77 -7.99 6.50
C PHE A 670 10.61 -7.52 5.63
N ASN A 671 9.95 -8.46 4.97
CA ASN A 671 8.80 -8.21 4.11
C ASN A 671 7.63 -9.09 4.53
N LEU A 672 6.47 -8.46 4.74
CA LEU A 672 5.21 -9.16 4.89
C LEU A 672 4.56 -9.24 3.51
N TYR A 673 4.36 -10.46 3.02
CA TYR A 673 3.72 -10.75 1.75
C TYR A 673 2.21 -10.69 1.92
N GLU A 674 1.63 -9.58 1.47
CA GLU A 674 0.19 -9.36 1.45
C GLU A 674 -0.47 -10.03 0.23
N SER A 675 -1.79 -10.24 0.32
CA SER A 675 -2.58 -10.71 -0.83
C SER A 675 -2.42 -9.75 -2.01
N GLN A 676 -2.24 -10.30 -3.21
CA GLN A 676 -2.05 -9.55 -4.44
C GLN A 676 -3.26 -9.69 -5.37
N PRO A 677 -3.56 -8.67 -6.19
CA PRO A 677 -4.57 -8.80 -7.24
C PRO A 677 -4.27 -10.00 -8.15
N LEU A 678 -5.28 -10.83 -8.38
CA LEU A 678 -5.20 -11.89 -9.38
C LEU A 678 -5.32 -11.23 -10.76
N HIS A 679 -4.25 -11.27 -11.55
CA HIS A 679 -4.33 -10.85 -12.95
C HIS A 679 -4.80 -12.01 -13.84
N PRO A 680 -5.56 -11.74 -14.93
CA PRO A 680 -6.18 -12.78 -15.75
C PRO A 680 -5.21 -13.80 -16.36
N GLU A 681 -3.96 -13.42 -16.60
CA GLU A 681 -2.93 -14.24 -17.25
C GLU A 681 -2.04 -15.03 -16.28
N ARG A 682 -2.29 -14.92 -14.97
CA ARG A 682 -1.46 -15.55 -13.92
C ARG A 682 -1.26 -17.04 -14.13
N PHE A 683 -2.28 -17.75 -14.59
CA PHE A 683 -2.21 -19.20 -14.78
C PHE A 683 -1.49 -19.61 -16.05
N ALA A 684 -1.15 -18.69 -16.95
CA ALA A 684 -0.38 -18.95 -18.16
C ALA A 684 1.14 -18.83 -17.97
N LEU A 685 1.58 -18.42 -16.78
CA LEU A 685 2.96 -17.99 -16.51
C LEU A 685 4.06 -18.99 -16.86
N ASP A 686 3.80 -20.28 -16.80
CA ASP A 686 4.79 -21.31 -17.13
C ASP A 686 4.53 -21.99 -18.49
N GLY A 687 3.49 -21.54 -19.20
CA GLY A 687 3.08 -22.02 -20.51
C GLY A 687 2.28 -23.33 -20.51
N ARG A 688 2.03 -23.98 -19.36
CA ARG A 688 1.24 -25.23 -19.33
C ARG A 688 -0.26 -24.97 -19.54
N ILE A 689 -0.73 -23.75 -19.30
CA ILE A 689 -2.08 -23.26 -19.58
C ILE A 689 -1.94 -22.09 -20.56
N SER A 690 -2.78 -22.01 -21.60
CA SER A 690 -2.73 -20.87 -22.52
C SER A 690 -3.32 -19.62 -21.88
N VAL A 691 -2.96 -18.44 -22.40
CA VAL A 691 -3.49 -17.14 -21.96
C VAL A 691 -5.02 -17.12 -21.99
N GLU A 692 -5.61 -17.64 -23.07
CA GLU A 692 -7.07 -17.67 -23.23
C GLU A 692 -7.72 -18.52 -22.15
N LYS A 693 -7.13 -19.67 -21.81
CA LYS A 693 -7.62 -20.52 -20.74
C LYS A 693 -7.40 -19.88 -19.37
N SER A 694 -6.27 -19.20 -19.14
CA SER A 694 -6.02 -18.47 -17.89
C SER A 694 -7.08 -17.40 -17.65
N ARG A 695 -7.36 -16.58 -18.67
CA ARG A 695 -8.42 -15.56 -18.63
C ARG A 695 -9.80 -16.18 -18.37
N ALA A 696 -10.07 -17.34 -18.97
CA ALA A 696 -11.33 -18.04 -18.74
C ALA A 696 -11.45 -18.57 -17.30
N ILE A 697 -10.37 -19.09 -16.70
CA ILE A 697 -10.34 -19.47 -15.28
C ILE A 697 -10.60 -18.25 -14.38
N PHE A 698 -9.95 -17.12 -14.68
CA PHE A 698 -10.17 -15.86 -13.97
C PHE A 698 -11.65 -15.45 -13.98
N GLU A 699 -12.31 -15.51 -15.14
CA GLU A 699 -13.74 -15.19 -15.26
C GLU A 699 -14.64 -16.17 -14.47
N GLU A 700 -14.31 -17.46 -14.41
CA GLU A 700 -15.05 -18.41 -13.55
C GLU A 700 -14.99 -18.03 -12.07
N ILE A 701 -13.81 -17.66 -11.59
CA ILE A 701 -13.59 -17.22 -10.20
C ILE A 701 -14.31 -15.89 -9.96
N LYS A 702 -14.29 -14.96 -10.92
CA LYS A 702 -14.99 -13.68 -10.83
C LYS A 702 -16.50 -13.85 -10.77
N ASN A 703 -17.07 -14.72 -11.61
CA ASN A 703 -18.52 -14.92 -11.74
C ASN A 703 -19.17 -15.47 -10.46
N ILE A 704 -18.43 -16.23 -9.66
CA ILE A 704 -18.90 -16.72 -8.35
C ILE A 704 -18.62 -15.72 -7.21
N LYS A 705 -18.22 -14.49 -7.52
CA LYS A 705 -17.75 -13.48 -6.55
C LYS A 705 -16.55 -13.95 -5.72
N GLY A 706 -15.68 -14.76 -6.33
CA GLY A 706 -14.43 -15.21 -5.72
C GLY A 706 -13.35 -14.13 -5.65
N LEU A 707 -13.57 -12.98 -6.27
CA LEU A 707 -12.68 -11.81 -6.28
C LEU A 707 -13.36 -10.60 -5.61
N LYS A 708 -12.56 -9.79 -4.92
CA LYS A 708 -12.93 -8.45 -4.45
C LYS A 708 -12.86 -7.44 -5.59
N SER A 709 -13.25 -6.20 -5.31
CA SER A 709 -13.22 -5.08 -6.25
C SER A 709 -11.83 -4.73 -6.79
N ASP A 710 -10.79 -4.95 -5.99
CA ASP A 710 -9.37 -4.77 -6.33
C ASP A 710 -8.76 -6.01 -7.01
N HIS A 711 -9.59 -6.98 -7.39
CA HIS A 711 -9.21 -8.30 -7.92
C HIS A 711 -8.36 -9.17 -6.99
N THR A 712 -8.19 -8.80 -5.71
CA THR A 712 -7.68 -9.75 -4.72
C THR A 712 -8.71 -10.85 -4.46
N LEU A 713 -8.26 -12.02 -4.04
CA LEU A 713 -9.16 -13.13 -3.73
C LEU A 713 -10.07 -12.79 -2.54
N ALA A 714 -11.39 -12.93 -2.73
CA ALA A 714 -12.40 -12.75 -1.69
C ALA A 714 -12.60 -14.00 -0.83
N ILE A 715 -12.27 -15.16 -1.39
CA ILE A 715 -12.31 -16.46 -0.73
C ILE A 715 -10.96 -17.14 -0.82
N SER A 716 -10.64 -17.96 0.17
CA SER A 716 -9.36 -18.65 0.19
C SER A 716 -9.29 -19.76 -0.86
N PRO A 717 -8.09 -20.09 -1.38
CA PRO A 717 -7.92 -21.18 -2.36
C PRO A 717 -8.52 -22.52 -1.92
N ASN A 718 -8.52 -22.82 -0.62
CA ASN A 718 -9.13 -24.05 -0.08
C ASN A 718 -10.67 -24.04 -0.21
N ILE A 719 -11.29 -22.89 0.08
CA ILE A 719 -12.73 -22.72 -0.08
C ILE A 719 -13.10 -22.77 -1.57
N LEU A 720 -12.31 -22.15 -2.44
CA LEU A 720 -12.52 -22.20 -3.89
C LEU A 720 -12.41 -23.65 -4.41
N SER A 721 -11.42 -24.41 -3.93
CA SER A 721 -11.24 -25.81 -4.32
C SER A 721 -12.45 -26.68 -3.90
N LEU A 722 -12.97 -26.47 -2.69
CA LEU A 722 -14.20 -27.11 -2.24
C LEU A 722 -15.42 -26.68 -3.07
N ALA A 723 -15.51 -25.42 -3.47
CA ALA A 723 -16.59 -24.92 -4.32
C ALA A 723 -16.58 -25.60 -5.70
N VAL A 724 -15.39 -25.79 -6.29
CA VAL A 724 -15.21 -26.52 -7.56
C VAL A 724 -15.67 -27.97 -7.43
N ILE A 725 -15.30 -28.66 -6.34
CA ILE A 725 -15.72 -30.06 -6.09
C ILE A 725 -17.23 -30.16 -5.91
N ASN A 726 -17.82 -29.26 -5.13
CA ASN A 726 -19.25 -29.30 -4.79
C ASN A 726 -20.15 -28.86 -5.94
N ASN A 727 -19.65 -27.99 -6.83
CA ASN A 727 -20.43 -27.41 -7.93
C ASN A 727 -19.65 -27.37 -9.25
N PRO A 728 -19.22 -28.53 -9.79
CA PRO A 728 -18.32 -28.59 -10.95
C PRO A 728 -18.89 -27.94 -12.21
N ALA A 729 -20.23 -27.89 -12.34
CA ALA A 729 -20.90 -27.24 -13.46
C ALA A 729 -20.69 -25.71 -13.51
N MET A 730 -20.32 -25.06 -12.40
CA MET A 730 -19.97 -23.63 -12.36
C MET A 730 -18.53 -23.35 -12.80
N PHE A 731 -17.69 -24.39 -12.93
CA PHE A 731 -16.26 -24.27 -13.23
C PHE A 731 -15.83 -25.17 -14.41
N PRO A 732 -16.53 -25.13 -15.56
CA PRO A 732 -16.24 -26.03 -16.69
C PRO A 732 -14.79 -25.95 -17.20
N VAL A 733 -14.15 -24.78 -17.16
CA VAL A 733 -12.77 -24.56 -17.56
C VAL A 733 -11.82 -25.20 -16.55
N ILE A 734 -11.95 -24.91 -15.25
CA ILE A 734 -11.09 -25.53 -14.20
C ILE A 734 -11.23 -27.06 -14.21
N ILE A 735 -12.45 -27.58 -14.37
CA ILE A 735 -12.70 -29.04 -14.43
C ILE A 735 -12.07 -29.67 -15.68
N SER A 736 -11.97 -28.94 -16.79
CA SER A 736 -11.35 -29.44 -18.04
C SER A 736 -9.83 -29.56 -17.99
N LEU A 737 -9.18 -28.98 -16.98
CA LEU A 737 -7.73 -29.00 -16.83
C LEU A 737 -7.20 -30.42 -16.51
N SER A 738 -5.94 -30.68 -16.85
CA SER A 738 -5.24 -31.86 -16.34
C SER A 738 -5.01 -31.75 -14.82
N ALA A 739 -4.63 -32.84 -14.16
CA ALA A 739 -4.29 -32.80 -12.73
C ALA A 739 -3.15 -31.80 -12.46
N GLU A 740 -2.07 -31.88 -13.24
CA GLU A 740 -0.92 -30.97 -13.13
C GLU A 740 -1.26 -29.50 -13.40
N GLN A 741 -2.20 -29.23 -14.31
CA GLN A 741 -2.70 -27.87 -14.55
C GLN A 741 -3.54 -27.37 -13.37
N ARG A 742 -4.39 -28.22 -12.76
CA ARG A 742 -5.14 -27.84 -11.56
C ARG A 742 -4.24 -27.57 -10.37
N ASP A 743 -3.22 -28.40 -10.16
CA ASP A 743 -2.24 -28.21 -9.09
C ASP A 743 -1.52 -26.86 -9.28
N PHE A 744 -1.11 -26.54 -10.51
CA PHE A 744 -0.53 -25.23 -10.82
C PHE A 744 -1.48 -24.07 -10.55
N VAL A 745 -2.77 -24.20 -10.91
CA VAL A 745 -3.79 -23.18 -10.60
C VAL A 745 -3.91 -22.96 -9.09
N VAL A 746 -3.95 -24.04 -8.29
CA VAL A 746 -4.01 -23.96 -6.83
C VAL A 746 -2.76 -23.29 -6.25
N ASP A 747 -1.57 -23.63 -6.76
CA ASP A 747 -0.31 -23.01 -6.34
C ASP A 747 -0.28 -21.51 -6.63
N GLN A 748 -0.69 -21.11 -7.83
CA GLN A 748 -0.71 -19.70 -8.22
C GLN A 748 -1.78 -18.90 -7.45
N LEU A 749 -2.95 -19.51 -7.16
CA LEU A 749 -3.95 -18.93 -6.24
C LEU A 749 -3.42 -18.81 -4.81
N GLY A 750 -2.68 -19.80 -4.34
CA GLY A 750 -2.00 -19.75 -3.04
C GLY A 750 -1.00 -18.61 -2.98
N THR A 751 -0.23 -18.41 -4.05
CA THR A 751 0.74 -17.33 -4.14
C THR A 751 0.08 -15.96 -4.12
N THR A 752 -1.02 -15.76 -4.88
CA THR A 752 -1.75 -14.49 -4.85
C THR A 752 -2.47 -14.25 -3.52
N TYR A 753 -3.01 -15.28 -2.87
CA TYR A 753 -3.64 -15.15 -1.55
C TYR A 753 -2.64 -14.86 -0.43
N GLY A 754 -1.36 -15.20 -0.62
CA GLY A 754 -0.35 -15.15 0.44
C GLY A 754 -0.40 -16.36 1.37
N TYR A 755 -0.60 -17.57 0.83
CA TYR A 755 -0.53 -18.85 1.54
C TYR A 755 0.90 -19.33 1.80
N HIS A 756 1.01 -20.45 2.54
CA HIS A 756 2.26 -21.16 2.78
C HIS A 756 2.81 -21.85 1.52
N ILE A 757 3.33 -21.05 0.60
CA ILE A 757 3.97 -21.49 -0.65
C ILE A 757 5.17 -20.60 -0.96
N PHE A 758 6.15 -21.12 -1.72
CA PHE A 758 7.27 -20.30 -2.19
C PHE A 758 6.83 -19.34 -3.31
N LYS A 759 7.42 -18.14 -3.36
CA LYS A 759 6.96 -16.99 -4.14
C LYS A 759 8.13 -16.35 -4.88
N SER A 760 7.99 -16.19 -6.19
CA SER A 760 9.01 -15.65 -7.08
C SER A 760 9.00 -14.11 -7.19
N GLU A 761 8.05 -13.43 -6.56
CA GLU A 761 7.85 -11.97 -6.53
C GLU A 761 8.92 -11.20 -5.71
N TYR A 762 9.94 -11.90 -5.22
CA TYR A 762 11.06 -11.38 -4.43
C TYR A 762 12.42 -11.83 -4.98
N ASN A 763 12.46 -12.36 -6.19
CA ASN A 763 13.69 -12.89 -6.79
C ASN A 763 14.75 -11.78 -6.94
N GLY A 764 14.34 -10.62 -7.46
CA GLY A 764 15.23 -9.50 -7.68
C GLY A 764 15.78 -8.92 -6.38
N ARG A 765 14.90 -8.64 -5.42
CA ARG A 765 15.27 -8.02 -4.14
C ARG A 765 16.14 -8.93 -3.26
N SER A 766 15.84 -10.23 -3.21
CA SER A 766 16.65 -11.19 -2.43
C SER A 766 18.07 -11.33 -3.01
N LEU A 767 18.22 -11.32 -4.33
CA LEU A 767 19.54 -11.32 -4.96
C LEU A 767 20.27 -9.99 -4.78
N ASN A 768 19.59 -8.84 -4.92
CA ASN A 768 20.21 -7.53 -4.71
C ASN A 768 20.73 -7.38 -3.28
N PHE A 769 19.98 -7.87 -2.28
CA PHE A 769 20.44 -7.95 -0.90
C PHE A 769 21.75 -8.75 -0.78
N SER A 770 21.81 -9.92 -1.42
CA SER A 770 22.99 -10.79 -1.42
C SER A 770 24.21 -10.15 -2.13
N LYS A 771 23.98 -9.47 -3.26
CA LYS A 771 25.03 -8.77 -4.05
C LYS A 771 25.67 -7.65 -3.24
N ILE A 772 24.85 -6.77 -2.65
CA ILE A 772 25.32 -5.64 -1.84
C ILE A 772 26.20 -6.18 -0.69
N LEU A 773 25.77 -7.22 0.01
CA LEU A 773 26.56 -7.73 1.14
C LEU A 773 27.89 -8.38 0.71
N ALA A 774 27.96 -8.98 -0.48
CA ALA A 774 29.20 -9.54 -1.03
C ALA A 774 30.22 -8.46 -1.40
N GLU A 775 29.76 -7.39 -2.06
CA GLU A 775 30.63 -6.31 -2.55
C GLU A 775 31.21 -5.48 -1.40
N TYR A 776 30.44 -5.27 -0.33
CA TYR A 776 30.83 -4.37 0.76
C TYR A 776 31.57 -5.05 1.94
N HIS A 777 31.88 -6.35 1.86
CA HIS A 777 32.59 -7.12 2.91
C HIS A 777 32.08 -6.77 4.32
N TYR A 778 30.82 -7.12 4.59
CA TYR A 778 30.22 -6.89 5.90
C TYR A 778 31.01 -7.67 6.98
N PRO A 779 31.63 -7.00 7.97
CA PRO A 779 32.43 -7.66 9.00
C PRO A 779 31.60 -8.50 9.97
#